data_AF-A0A7Y8WWB6-F1
#
_entry.id   AF-A0A7Y8WWB6-F1
#
_cell.length_a   1.000
_cell.length_b   1.000
_cell.length_c   1.000
_cell.angle_alpha   90.00
_cell.angle_beta   90.00
_cell.angle_gamma   90.00
#
_symmetry.space_group_name_H-M   'P 1'
#
loop_
_entity.id
_entity.type
_entity.pdbx_description
1 polymer ?
#
loop_
_entity_poly.entity_id
_entity_poly.type
_entity_poly.pdbx_seq_one_letter_code
_entity_poly.pdbx_strand_id
1 'polypeptide(L)'
;MALSARTPSVYARRLGVLASTIALAALTSLVNAPAAQAASAPQATRTDIRIALDPQAKAAFKEARVAERRLPGSLARLPFPAAGPEDRRALYDASAFREFADGPLPGDRLTELMGTLARGELDGRAKHRYPSAGGFYPVQVYLYVRPGAVEGVDGGLYYLHPGERALVAIDPQARFGTDVHVFHNRALVDASAFGVFLVSTPAAIAPAYGERNAARFSMIEAGHVAQLLLTAAPERGLGMCAVGEMDFGAVRGHFGLQDDQELLVSLWGGALSGTALRRRAELVAAERPQESAPVPSGPRAVAVVGFAARLPGADDLRGLDAMLAAGDSGLGPAPEDRWAPLRSNARRAGARVGGYLADVTAVEAEEFGLADAEAAAVDPQERLLLTVTRHCLEDAALTPERLSETGQVGVFVGSMWQDHALYGVAARAEGRTGTHATRGGLAHRISHAFGLTGPSLVIDTGCVSGLAAVEAAFRAVADGRCEAAVAAGSNLVLHPDHLDVLSELGLVAEQEDSCAFTDRASGWLVGEGVGAVLLKPLDRALADGDPVHAVLRGGALLHSGTTRQFGIPDPRRQEQVMRAALADARLTAGDIGYVEAAAAGAALADALEFTALGRLFGATGAAGNGADAGLGADAGLGPVPVGSVKPNTGHLEAASVFAQLGKLIAQFRRDRLYPTRLTSAANPALAAYGASVALAGPSADRWRTAPGGTRRALVNGFAGGGSYGSLVIEEPPAAATAAPAGADEGTEVLVLSADSPENLARWARSLAGELDADPGLALAAVARTLREGRRVRAVRGAVAADRGRAADALRTLAERVLRDGTGATVEAAGTTPDQRALTAAWSAGGEPPLPAADAASAGPRRRALPPVPLAVRRVPLPVPAAPPASPAPAAAAPRPENGQQPDDPTGTGPTPFERMAGIVAQETGAALNRLAPADDLFAMGVTSRQLLRIAARVAADGGSELPLESLFTAPDLAALAELAFPVAVPA
;
A
#
# COMPACT_ATOMS: atom_id res chain seq x y z
N MET A 1 -22.74 51.35 28.79
CA MET A 1 -22.11 50.90 30.06
C MET A 1 -21.44 49.57 29.74
N ALA A 2 -20.13 49.48 29.44
CA ALA A 2 -18.96 49.64 30.34
C ALA A 2 -19.06 48.67 31.54
N LEU A 3 -18.13 47.76 31.89
CA LEU A 3 -16.69 47.48 31.63
C LEU A 3 -16.48 45.99 32.09
N SER A 4 -15.80 45.11 31.34
CA SER A 4 -14.34 44.86 31.27
C SER A 4 -13.73 43.95 32.36
N ALA A 5 -13.14 42.83 31.89
CA ALA A 5 -11.87 42.20 32.30
C ALA A 5 -11.74 41.54 33.70
N ARG A 6 -10.91 40.52 33.97
CA ARG A 6 -10.00 39.56 33.29
C ARG A 6 -9.42 38.65 34.41
N THR A 7 -9.44 37.31 34.25
CA THR A 7 -8.44 36.25 34.65
C THR A 7 -7.71 36.25 36.03
N PRO A 8 -6.96 35.19 36.49
CA PRO A 8 -6.75 33.80 36.00
C PRO A 8 -6.69 32.66 37.08
N SER A 9 -6.61 31.43 36.54
CA SER A 9 -6.09 30.15 37.08
C SER A 9 -5.09 30.17 38.26
N VAL A 10 -5.35 29.31 39.25
CA VAL A 10 -4.59 29.15 40.52
C VAL A 10 -3.60 27.96 40.52
N TYR A 11 -3.32 27.32 39.38
CA TYR A 11 -2.34 26.20 39.31
C TYR A 11 -1.02 26.55 38.60
N ALA A 12 -0.53 27.78 38.79
CA ALA A 12 0.81 28.20 38.35
C ALA A 12 1.46 29.17 39.35
N ARG A 13 1.69 28.74 40.59
CA ARG A 13 2.51 29.50 41.57
C ARG A 13 3.03 28.60 42.72
N ARG A 14 3.86 27.61 42.39
CA ARG A 14 4.79 26.98 43.36
C ARG A 14 5.96 26.18 42.75
N LEU A 15 6.34 26.44 41.50
CA LEU A 15 7.53 25.84 40.85
C LEU A 15 8.47 26.87 40.18
N GLY A 16 8.33 28.16 40.50
CA GLY A 16 9.08 29.25 39.86
C GLY A 16 10.30 29.80 40.62
N VAL A 17 10.76 29.20 41.72
CA VAL A 17 11.86 29.80 42.55
C VAL A 17 12.95 28.80 43.00
N LEU A 18 13.01 27.57 42.46
CA LEU A 18 14.16 26.68 42.73
C LEU A 18 14.93 26.17 41.50
N ALA A 19 14.47 26.48 40.28
CA ALA A 19 15.14 26.04 39.05
C ALA A 19 16.12 27.07 38.46
N SER A 20 16.16 28.32 38.96
CA SER A 20 16.97 29.40 38.37
C SER A 20 18.30 29.70 39.09
N THR A 21 18.65 28.96 40.14
CA THR A 21 19.91 29.20 40.90
C THR A 21 20.96 28.09 40.71
N ILE A 22 20.58 26.91 40.19
CA ILE A 22 21.52 25.79 39.97
C ILE A 22 22.05 25.75 38.53
N ALA A 23 21.30 26.26 37.55
CA ALA A 23 21.71 26.25 36.14
C ALA A 23 22.72 27.38 35.77
N LEU A 24 22.90 28.41 36.61
CA LEU A 24 23.79 29.54 36.31
C LEU A 24 25.18 29.45 36.97
N ALA A 25 25.40 28.51 37.91
CA ALA A 25 26.72 28.26 38.51
C ALA A 25 27.56 27.21 37.77
N ALA A 26 26.93 26.39 36.91
CA ALA A 26 27.60 25.32 36.16
C ALA A 26 28.08 25.74 34.75
N LEU A 27 27.71 26.93 34.27
CA LEU A 27 28.06 27.42 32.92
C LEU A 27 29.20 28.45 32.90
N THR A 28 29.67 28.94 34.05
CA THR A 28 30.77 29.92 34.15
C THR A 28 32.11 29.33 34.59
N SER A 29 32.20 28.06 35.00
CA SER A 29 33.50 27.42 35.32
C SER A 29 34.15 26.67 34.14
N LEU A 30 33.47 26.56 33.00
CA LEU A 30 33.96 25.83 31.81
C LEU A 30 34.65 26.72 30.76
N VAL A 31 34.82 28.02 31.02
CA VAL A 31 35.36 28.97 30.02
C VAL A 31 36.69 29.63 30.43
N ASN A 32 37.27 29.36 31.61
CA ASN A 32 38.58 29.92 31.99
C ASN A 32 39.38 29.03 32.96
N ALA A 33 39.97 27.94 32.46
CA ALA A 33 41.06 27.25 33.14
C ALA A 33 42.25 27.08 32.18
N PRO A 34 43.48 27.42 32.61
CA PRO A 34 44.66 27.50 31.74
C PRO A 34 45.09 26.11 31.25
N ALA A 35 45.65 26.06 30.05
CA ALA A 35 46.21 24.85 29.45
C ALA A 35 47.31 24.25 30.34
N ALA A 36 46.93 23.28 31.18
CA ALA A 36 47.85 22.45 31.92
C ALA A 36 48.43 21.39 30.97
N GLN A 37 49.76 21.33 30.92
CA GLN A 37 50.55 20.41 30.12
C GLN A 37 50.00 18.98 30.17
N ALA A 38 49.79 18.40 28.98
CA ALA A 38 49.50 16.99 28.83
C ALA A 38 50.66 16.16 29.38
N ALA A 39 50.53 15.71 30.64
CA ALA A 39 51.27 14.57 31.12
C ALA A 39 50.81 13.36 30.28
N SER A 40 51.77 12.71 29.63
CA SER A 40 51.55 11.56 28.75
C SER A 40 50.74 10.47 29.46
N ALA A 41 49.50 10.28 29.03
CA ALA A 41 48.73 9.08 29.35
C ALA A 41 49.49 7.84 28.84
N PRO A 42 49.42 6.69 29.54
CA PRO A 42 50.07 5.47 29.06
C PRO A 42 49.50 5.14 27.67
N GLN A 43 50.40 5.04 26.71
CA GLN A 43 50.10 4.69 25.33
C GLN A 43 49.52 3.28 25.34
N ALA A 44 48.19 3.15 25.22
CA ALA A 44 47.53 1.86 25.07
C ALA A 44 48.11 1.18 23.82
N THR A 45 48.93 0.15 24.06
CA THR A 45 49.58 -0.63 23.02
C THR A 45 48.52 -1.23 22.11
N ARG A 46 48.73 -1.01 20.81
CA ARG A 46 47.88 -1.37 19.69
C ARG A 46 47.86 -2.90 19.50
N THR A 47 47.17 -3.66 20.36
CA THR A 47 47.06 -5.13 20.18
C THR A 47 45.77 -5.85 20.61
N ASP A 48 44.72 -5.20 21.13
CA ASP A 48 43.61 -5.95 21.80
C ASP A 48 42.27 -6.09 21.04
N ILE A 49 42.19 -5.78 19.74
CA ILE A 49 40.95 -5.98 18.94
C ILE A 49 41.01 -7.25 18.06
N ARG A 50 42.13 -7.99 18.06
CA ARG A 50 42.38 -9.07 17.09
C ARG A 50 41.50 -10.32 17.30
N ILE A 51 41.12 -10.65 18.54
CA ILE A 51 40.38 -11.90 18.82
C ILE A 51 38.96 -11.89 18.24
N ALA A 52 38.27 -10.75 18.22
CA ALA A 52 36.90 -10.69 17.69
C ALA A 52 36.83 -10.85 16.16
N LEU A 53 37.92 -10.48 15.45
CA LEU A 53 38.02 -10.43 13.99
C LEU A 53 38.79 -11.64 13.40
N ASP A 54 39.48 -12.43 14.23
CA ASP A 54 40.17 -13.66 13.85
C ASP A 54 39.35 -14.89 14.26
N PRO A 55 38.79 -15.67 13.31
CA PRO A 55 37.97 -16.84 13.59
C PRO A 55 38.66 -17.93 14.43
N GLN A 56 39.98 -18.14 14.26
CA GLN A 56 40.73 -19.19 14.94
C GLN A 56 41.06 -18.76 16.38
N ALA A 57 41.50 -17.52 16.56
CA ALA A 57 41.71 -16.95 17.90
C ALA A 57 40.39 -16.87 18.68
N LYS A 58 39.28 -16.53 18.01
CA LYS A 58 37.93 -16.52 18.59
C LYS A 58 37.47 -17.91 19.02
N ALA A 59 37.77 -18.95 18.23
CA ALA A 59 37.43 -20.32 18.57
C ALA A 59 38.22 -20.82 19.79
N ALA A 60 39.54 -20.61 19.82
CA ALA A 60 40.40 -20.98 20.95
C ALA A 60 40.00 -20.25 22.25
N PHE A 61 39.65 -18.95 22.15
CA PHE A 61 39.20 -18.17 23.30
C PHE A 61 37.83 -18.65 23.83
N LYS A 62 36.92 -19.11 22.95
CA LYS A 62 35.66 -19.75 23.36
C LYS A 62 35.89 -21.08 24.07
N GLU A 63 36.84 -21.88 23.60
CA GLU A 63 37.15 -23.19 24.17
C GLU A 63 37.73 -23.09 25.59
N ALA A 64 38.43 -21.99 25.90
CA ALA A 64 38.98 -21.75 27.24
C ALA A 64 37.91 -21.57 28.35
N ARG A 65 36.65 -21.25 27.98
CA ARG A 65 35.49 -21.10 28.89
C ARG A 65 35.77 -20.21 30.11
N VAL A 66 36.43 -19.08 29.88
CA VAL A 66 36.90 -18.13 30.93
C VAL A 66 35.77 -17.62 31.82
N ALA A 67 34.55 -17.50 31.29
CA ALA A 67 33.38 -17.07 32.06
C ALA A 67 32.85 -18.11 33.06
N GLU A 68 33.27 -19.37 32.95
CA GLU A 68 32.74 -20.48 33.76
C GLU A 68 33.59 -20.77 34.99
N ARG A 69 32.94 -20.95 36.14
CA ARG A 69 33.62 -21.33 37.37
C ARG A 69 33.89 -22.82 37.42
N ARG A 70 35.14 -23.20 37.69
CA ARG A 70 35.51 -24.59 38.01
C ARG A 70 35.26 -24.85 39.49
N LEU A 71 34.20 -25.59 39.80
CA LEU A 71 33.78 -25.88 41.18
C LEU A 71 34.09 -27.35 41.55
N PRO A 72 34.45 -27.65 42.82
CA PRO A 72 34.70 -29.01 43.26
C PRO A 72 33.50 -29.95 43.07
N GLY A 73 33.77 -31.21 42.73
CA GLY A 73 32.74 -32.26 42.59
C GLY A 73 31.96 -32.55 43.88
N SER A 74 32.51 -32.20 45.05
CA SER A 74 31.91 -32.44 46.37
C SER A 74 30.75 -31.50 46.74
N LEU A 75 30.49 -30.44 45.98
CA LEU A 75 29.37 -29.52 46.23
C LEU A 75 28.02 -30.12 45.77
N ALA A 76 26.96 -29.84 46.53
CA ALA A 76 25.62 -30.32 46.20
C ALA A 76 25.08 -29.67 44.90
N ARG A 77 24.39 -30.46 44.08
CA ARG A 77 23.84 -30.07 42.78
C ARG A 77 22.35 -30.33 42.72
N LEU A 78 21.59 -29.34 42.27
CA LEU A 78 20.17 -29.44 41.98
C LEU A 78 19.99 -29.45 40.46
N PRO A 79 19.71 -30.60 39.83
CA PRO A 79 19.57 -30.69 38.37
C PRO A 79 18.26 -30.04 37.89
N PHE A 80 18.29 -29.45 36.69
CA PHE A 80 17.07 -29.00 36.00
C PHE A 80 16.33 -30.18 35.33
N PRO A 81 15.00 -30.05 35.11
CA PRO A 81 14.26 -30.99 34.27
C PRO A 81 14.87 -31.17 32.87
N ALA A 82 14.66 -32.34 32.27
CA ALA A 82 15.08 -32.62 30.90
C ALA A 82 14.38 -31.66 29.92
N ALA A 83 15.12 -31.10 28.95
CA ALA A 83 14.58 -30.11 28.02
C ALA A 83 13.45 -30.70 27.17
N GLY A 84 12.24 -30.17 27.32
CA GLY A 84 11.06 -30.58 26.55
C GLY A 84 11.06 -30.04 25.11
N PRO A 85 10.06 -30.42 24.28
CA PRO A 85 9.88 -29.88 22.92
C PRO A 85 9.75 -28.35 22.89
N GLU A 86 9.08 -27.77 23.89
CA GLU A 86 8.92 -26.32 24.04
C GLU A 86 10.24 -25.62 24.37
N ASP A 87 11.07 -26.24 25.21
CA ASP A 87 12.39 -25.72 25.57
C ASP A 87 13.36 -25.66 24.38
N ARG A 88 13.20 -26.60 23.44
CA ARG A 88 13.92 -26.64 22.16
C ARG A 88 13.40 -25.59 21.18
N ARG A 89 12.09 -25.32 21.19
CA ARG A 89 11.45 -24.26 20.38
C ARG A 89 11.86 -22.87 20.85
N ALA A 90 11.94 -22.62 22.15
CA ALA A 90 12.46 -21.37 22.70
C ALA A 90 13.94 -21.07 22.34
N LEU A 91 14.75 -22.11 22.02
CA LEU A 91 16.12 -21.93 21.48
C LEU A 91 16.12 -21.55 19.98
N TYR A 92 15.02 -21.82 19.27
CA TYR A 92 14.74 -21.36 17.90
C TYR A 92 14.23 -19.90 17.92
N ASP A 93 13.40 -19.55 18.91
CA ASP A 93 12.64 -18.28 19.04
C ASP A 93 13.42 -17.08 19.63
N ALA A 94 14.73 -16.97 19.40
CA ALA A 94 15.48 -15.72 19.67
C ALA A 94 15.19 -14.61 18.62
N SER A 95 13.97 -14.60 18.07
CA SER A 95 13.38 -13.65 17.13
C SER A 95 11.86 -13.74 17.29
N ALA A 96 11.16 -12.59 17.33
CA ALA A 96 9.78 -12.48 17.80
C ALA A 96 8.72 -13.20 16.94
N PHE A 97 7.85 -13.99 17.57
CA PHE A 97 6.56 -14.45 17.02
C PHE A 97 5.49 -14.59 18.11
N ARG A 98 4.22 -14.47 17.69
CA ARG A 98 3.00 -14.43 18.51
C ARG A 98 2.10 -15.61 18.16
N GLU A 99 2.20 -16.72 18.88
CA GLU A 99 1.21 -17.84 18.91
C GLU A 99 1.57 -18.83 20.05
N PHE A 100 0.56 -19.35 20.76
CA PHE A 100 0.72 -20.12 22.02
C PHE A 100 -0.12 -21.42 22.02
N ALA A 101 0.21 -22.40 22.87
CA ALA A 101 -0.53 -23.64 23.11
C ALA A 101 -0.89 -23.83 24.61
N ASP A 102 -1.92 -24.64 24.90
CA ASP A 102 -2.58 -24.80 26.22
C ASP A 102 -2.06 -25.97 27.09
N GLY A 103 -1.97 -25.75 28.41
CA GLY A 103 -2.12 -26.80 29.46
C GLY A 103 -1.04 -26.87 30.56
N PRO A 104 -1.38 -27.10 31.86
CA PRO A 104 -0.55 -26.68 33.01
C PRO A 104 0.23 -27.83 33.69
N LEU A 105 1.22 -27.52 34.55
CA LEU A 105 1.67 -28.31 35.74
C LEU A 105 2.72 -27.52 36.63
N PRO A 106 3.17 -28.01 37.82
CA PRO A 106 3.47 -27.23 39.04
C PRO A 106 4.77 -27.57 39.85
N GLY A 107 5.19 -26.66 40.75
CA GLY A 107 6.23 -26.84 41.79
C GLY A 107 7.71 -26.80 41.33
N ASP A 108 8.00 -27.49 40.25
CA ASP A 108 9.09 -27.27 39.28
C ASP A 108 9.42 -25.80 38.96
N ARG A 109 8.47 -24.89 39.15
CA ARG A 109 8.44 -23.47 38.74
C ARG A 109 9.70 -22.63 38.98
N LEU A 110 10.37 -22.70 40.14
CA LEU A 110 11.60 -21.93 40.35
C LEU A 110 12.78 -22.55 39.59
N THR A 111 12.88 -23.87 39.64
CA THR A 111 13.92 -24.67 38.97
C THR A 111 13.73 -24.60 37.44
N GLU A 112 12.50 -24.53 36.95
CA GLU A 112 12.13 -24.26 35.55
C GLU A 112 12.43 -22.83 35.13
N LEU A 113 12.10 -21.84 35.98
CA LEU A 113 12.43 -20.44 35.72
C LEU A 113 13.95 -20.29 35.55
N MET A 114 14.75 -20.87 36.44
CA MET A 114 16.21 -20.86 36.31
C MET A 114 16.70 -21.74 35.14
N GLY A 115 15.99 -22.83 34.85
CA GLY A 115 16.24 -23.70 33.69
C GLY A 115 16.11 -22.99 32.34
N THR A 116 15.37 -21.87 32.26
CA THR A 116 15.31 -21.03 31.04
C THR A 116 16.66 -20.42 30.65
N LEU A 117 17.55 -20.20 31.63
CA LEU A 117 18.88 -19.63 31.40
C LEU A 117 19.94 -20.70 31.11
N ALA A 118 19.62 -21.97 31.39
CA ALA A 118 20.55 -23.07 31.21
C ALA A 118 20.80 -23.38 29.73
N ARG A 119 22.05 -23.74 29.40
CA ARG A 119 22.44 -24.12 28.03
C ARG A 119 21.67 -25.37 27.59
N GLY A 120 21.18 -25.40 26.35
CA GLY A 120 20.51 -26.55 25.74
C GLY A 120 21.16 -26.95 24.41
N GLU A 121 20.69 -28.03 23.79
CA GLU A 121 21.20 -28.54 22.52
C GLU A 121 20.14 -28.41 21.40
N LEU A 122 20.54 -27.84 20.27
CA LEU A 122 19.73 -27.67 19.07
C LEU A 122 20.61 -27.97 17.84
N ASP A 123 20.17 -28.90 16.98
CA ASP A 123 20.88 -29.33 15.77
C ASP A 123 22.35 -29.73 16.00
N GLY A 124 22.62 -30.44 17.10
CA GLY A 124 23.97 -30.86 17.51
C GLY A 124 24.86 -29.72 18.02
N ARG A 125 24.30 -28.52 18.26
CA ARG A 125 25.02 -27.34 18.75
C ARG A 125 24.43 -26.86 20.08
N ALA A 126 25.30 -26.61 21.05
CA ALA A 126 24.87 -26.16 22.37
C ALA A 126 24.67 -24.62 22.44
N LYS A 127 23.46 -24.16 22.73
CA LYS A 127 22.96 -22.76 22.67
C LYS A 127 22.34 -22.26 23.99
N HIS A 128 22.30 -20.94 24.18
CA HIS A 128 21.54 -20.25 25.23
C HIS A 128 20.33 -19.52 24.64
N ARG A 129 19.30 -19.26 25.46
CA ARG A 129 18.09 -18.50 25.05
C ARG A 129 18.28 -16.98 25.00
N TYR A 130 19.40 -16.49 25.51
CA TYR A 130 19.77 -15.08 25.47
C TYR A 130 21.04 -14.88 24.64
N PRO A 131 21.15 -13.75 23.93
CA PRO A 131 22.34 -13.44 23.15
C PRO A 131 23.51 -13.03 24.05
N SER A 132 24.72 -13.31 23.58
CA SER A 132 25.96 -12.83 24.21
C SER A 132 26.93 -12.35 23.15
N ALA A 133 27.59 -11.22 23.41
CA ALA A 133 28.57 -10.64 22.49
C ALA A 133 29.71 -11.64 22.21
N GLY A 134 29.88 -11.98 20.93
CA GLY A 134 30.85 -12.98 20.49
C GLY A 134 30.54 -14.42 20.92
N GLY A 135 29.53 -14.67 21.76
CA GLY A 135 29.26 -15.94 22.43
C GLY A 135 30.23 -16.22 23.59
N PHE A 136 30.68 -15.17 24.29
CA PHE A 136 31.64 -15.27 25.40
C PHE A 136 30.99 -15.35 26.79
N TYR A 137 29.70 -15.01 26.91
CA TYR A 137 28.86 -15.13 28.10
C TYR A 137 29.47 -14.54 29.37
N PRO A 138 29.91 -13.26 29.39
CA PRO A 138 30.57 -12.64 30.54
C PRO A 138 29.68 -12.47 31.77
N VAL A 139 28.38 -12.76 31.73
CA VAL A 139 27.48 -12.60 32.88
C VAL A 139 27.29 -13.93 33.62
N GLN A 140 27.73 -13.96 34.88
CA GLN A 140 27.47 -15.07 35.80
C GLN A 140 26.17 -14.84 36.56
N VAL A 141 25.41 -15.92 36.80
CA VAL A 141 24.10 -15.87 37.45
C VAL A 141 24.14 -16.63 38.77
N TYR A 142 23.70 -15.96 39.83
CA TYR A 142 23.61 -16.51 41.18
C TYR A 142 22.17 -16.43 41.69
N LEU A 143 21.76 -17.44 42.45
CA LEU A 143 20.44 -17.53 43.08
C LEU A 143 20.60 -17.63 44.60
N TYR A 144 20.04 -16.68 45.33
CA TYR A 144 19.84 -16.76 46.76
C TYR A 144 18.44 -17.26 47.07
N VAL A 145 18.32 -18.28 47.90
CA VAL A 145 17.03 -18.80 48.39
C VAL A 145 16.94 -18.53 49.88
N ARG A 146 15.88 -17.86 50.32
CA ARG A 146 15.65 -17.64 51.75
C ARG A 146 15.33 -18.97 52.43
N PRO A 147 15.93 -19.27 53.59
CA PRO A 147 15.65 -20.51 54.31
C PRO A 147 14.17 -20.74 54.56
N GLY A 148 13.67 -21.91 54.16
CA GLY A 148 12.27 -22.31 54.33
C GLY A 148 11.26 -21.56 53.45
N ALA A 149 11.71 -20.72 52.52
CA ALA A 149 10.82 -19.91 51.69
C ALA A 149 10.43 -20.56 50.35
N VAL A 150 11.15 -21.60 49.92
CA VAL A 150 10.87 -22.36 48.68
C VAL A 150 10.81 -23.84 49.04
N GLU A 151 9.67 -24.48 48.77
CA GLU A 151 9.47 -25.90 49.02
C GLU A 151 10.40 -26.74 48.12
N GLY A 152 11.12 -27.71 48.70
CA GLY A 152 12.02 -28.59 47.95
C GLY A 152 13.38 -27.98 47.54
N VAL A 153 13.67 -26.72 47.92
CA VAL A 153 14.98 -26.09 47.71
C VAL A 153 15.51 -25.55 49.04
N ASP A 154 16.67 -26.05 49.47
CA ASP A 154 17.30 -25.58 50.72
C ASP A 154 17.67 -24.09 50.65
N GLY A 155 17.70 -23.43 51.81
CA GLY A 155 18.12 -22.03 51.90
C GLY A 155 19.63 -21.89 51.74
N GLY A 156 20.08 -20.88 51.01
CA GLY A 156 21.49 -20.62 50.76
C GLY A 156 21.75 -19.93 49.42
N LEU A 157 23.02 -19.80 49.06
CA LEU A 157 23.46 -19.22 47.80
C LEU A 157 23.91 -20.30 46.82
N TYR A 158 23.42 -20.19 45.60
CA TYR A 158 23.63 -21.12 44.50
C TYR A 158 24.24 -20.40 43.30
N TYR A 159 25.11 -21.10 42.57
CA TYR A 159 25.62 -20.69 41.26
C TYR A 159 24.91 -21.48 40.16
N LEU A 160 24.42 -20.80 39.12
CA LEU A 160 23.91 -21.45 37.92
C LEU A 160 25.08 -21.94 37.06
N HIS A 161 25.34 -23.26 37.06
CA HIS A 161 26.43 -23.80 36.25
C HIS A 161 25.96 -24.02 34.79
N PRO A 162 26.45 -23.24 33.82
CA PRO A 162 25.92 -23.25 32.46
C PRO A 162 26.18 -24.57 31.73
N GLY A 163 27.27 -25.26 32.07
CA GLY A 163 27.65 -26.55 31.46
C GLY A 163 27.00 -27.79 32.07
N GLU A 164 26.45 -27.71 33.28
CA GLU A 164 25.93 -28.89 34.01
C GLU A 164 24.39 -28.90 34.06
N ARG A 165 23.73 -27.83 33.57
CA ARG A 165 22.28 -27.63 33.72
C ARG A 165 21.82 -27.89 35.17
N ALA A 166 22.53 -27.29 36.12
CA ALA A 166 22.24 -27.44 37.54
C ALA A 166 22.54 -26.14 38.32
N LEU A 167 21.86 -25.99 39.45
CA LEU A 167 22.24 -25.04 40.50
C LEU A 167 23.22 -25.73 41.45
N VAL A 168 24.40 -25.14 41.63
CA VAL A 168 25.44 -25.65 42.53
C VAL A 168 25.42 -24.84 43.82
N ALA A 169 25.22 -25.49 44.96
CA ALA A 169 25.23 -24.80 46.26
C ALA A 169 26.65 -24.34 46.59
N ILE A 170 26.88 -23.03 46.58
CA ILE A 170 28.21 -22.44 46.84
C ILE A 170 28.37 -21.97 48.28
N ASP A 171 27.27 -21.56 48.92
CA ASP A 171 27.23 -21.26 50.35
C ASP A 171 25.85 -21.60 50.93
N PRO A 172 25.65 -22.83 51.45
CA PRO A 172 24.40 -23.26 52.09
C PRO A 172 24.05 -22.46 53.36
N GLN A 173 25.02 -21.77 53.96
CA GLN A 173 24.83 -21.01 55.19
C GLN A 173 24.58 -19.52 54.94
N ALA A 174 24.64 -19.04 53.69
CA ALA A 174 24.41 -17.64 53.34
C ALA A 174 23.04 -17.14 53.87
N ARG A 175 23.05 -16.00 54.58
CA ARG A 175 21.86 -15.29 55.05
C ARG A 175 22.02 -13.81 54.75
N PHE A 176 21.18 -13.27 53.89
CA PHE A 176 21.22 -11.85 53.56
C PHE A 176 20.22 -11.10 54.45
N GLY A 177 20.73 -10.20 55.30
CA GLY A 177 19.92 -9.27 56.07
C GLY A 177 19.30 -8.19 55.18
N THR A 178 18.17 -7.61 55.56
CA THR A 178 17.53 -6.54 54.78
C THR A 178 18.16 -5.17 54.99
N ASP A 179 19.07 -5.05 55.94
CA ASP A 179 19.89 -3.88 56.21
C ASP A 179 20.85 -3.53 55.06
N VAL A 180 21.21 -4.51 54.22
CA VAL A 180 22.04 -4.31 53.01
C VAL A 180 21.29 -3.59 51.87
N HIS A 181 19.98 -3.36 52.01
CA HIS A 181 19.18 -2.60 51.08
C HIS A 181 18.80 -1.23 51.66
N VAL A 182 18.68 -0.24 50.78
CA VAL A 182 18.13 1.08 51.14
C VAL A 182 16.72 0.93 51.69
N PHE A 183 16.34 1.83 52.62
CA PHE A 183 15.11 1.72 53.43
C PHE A 183 13.84 1.41 52.62
N HIS A 184 13.68 2.01 51.44
CA HIS A 184 12.50 1.83 50.57
C HIS A 184 12.37 0.41 49.96
N ASN A 185 13.48 -0.32 49.84
CA ASN A 185 13.48 -1.67 49.25
C ASN A 185 13.31 -2.78 50.29
N ARG A 186 13.50 -2.48 51.59
CA ARG A 186 13.51 -3.49 52.66
C ARG A 186 12.22 -4.28 52.75
N ALA A 187 11.07 -3.61 52.73
CA ALA A 187 9.76 -4.27 52.80
C ALA A 187 9.52 -5.24 51.62
N LEU A 188 10.01 -4.90 50.43
CA LEU A 188 9.90 -5.74 49.24
C LEU A 188 10.83 -6.95 49.33
N VAL A 189 12.08 -6.74 49.78
CA VAL A 189 13.04 -7.82 49.99
C VAL A 189 12.56 -8.75 51.12
N ASP A 190 12.03 -8.21 52.22
CA ASP A 190 11.41 -8.97 53.32
C ASP A 190 10.22 -9.81 52.85
N ALA A 191 9.49 -9.38 51.82
CA ALA A 191 8.39 -10.15 51.23
C ALA A 191 8.84 -11.18 50.17
N SER A 192 10.10 -11.13 49.73
CA SER A 192 10.63 -12.00 48.66
C SER A 192 11.13 -13.35 49.19
N ALA A 193 10.91 -14.40 48.41
CA ALA A 193 11.36 -15.76 48.72
C ALA A 193 12.78 -16.05 48.19
N PHE A 194 13.19 -15.37 47.12
CA PHE A 194 14.50 -15.56 46.48
C PHE A 194 15.03 -14.28 45.83
N GLY A 195 16.33 -14.25 45.55
CA GLY A 195 17.00 -13.18 44.81
C GLY A 195 17.93 -13.73 43.73
N VAL A 196 17.97 -13.09 42.56
CA VAL A 196 18.86 -13.44 41.44
C VAL A 196 19.87 -12.30 41.23
N PHE A 197 21.15 -12.63 41.16
CA PHE A 197 22.25 -11.68 41.02
C PHE A 197 22.99 -11.94 39.72
N LEU A 198 23.09 -10.90 38.88
CA LEU A 198 23.81 -10.93 37.61
C LEU A 198 25.14 -10.22 37.78
N VAL A 199 26.24 -10.95 37.68
CA VAL A 199 27.59 -10.49 37.99
C VAL A 199 28.45 -10.49 36.73
N SER A 200 29.15 -9.39 36.45
CA SER A 200 30.07 -9.27 35.31
C SER A 200 31.34 -10.09 35.52
N THR A 201 31.89 -10.60 34.43
CA THR A 201 33.21 -11.22 34.37
C THR A 201 34.02 -10.55 33.26
N PRO A 202 34.62 -9.37 33.53
CA PRO A 202 35.28 -8.56 32.50
C PRO A 202 36.38 -9.31 31.75
N ALA A 203 37.16 -10.15 32.44
CA ALA A 203 38.19 -11.00 31.84
C ALA A 203 37.67 -11.92 30.71
N ALA A 204 36.38 -12.27 30.71
CA ALA A 204 35.78 -13.12 29.68
C ALA A 204 35.45 -12.38 28.37
N ILE A 205 35.56 -11.05 28.33
CA ILE A 205 35.11 -10.26 27.17
C ILE A 205 36.04 -9.07 26.84
N ALA A 206 36.74 -8.51 27.82
CA ALA A 206 37.70 -7.41 27.63
C ALA A 206 38.84 -7.74 26.64
N PRO A 207 39.43 -8.95 26.62
CA PRO A 207 40.45 -9.30 25.62
C PRO A 207 39.95 -9.29 24.17
N ALA A 208 38.63 -9.39 23.95
CA ALA A 208 38.05 -9.42 22.61
C ALA A 208 37.52 -8.06 22.14
N TYR A 209 37.07 -7.20 23.06
CA TYR A 209 36.36 -5.96 22.73
C TYR A 209 36.92 -4.69 23.40
N GLY A 210 37.92 -4.84 24.28
CA GLY A 210 38.45 -3.79 25.14
C GLY A 210 37.56 -3.50 26.36
N GLU A 211 38.18 -3.03 27.44
CA GLU A 211 37.56 -2.80 28.76
C GLU A 211 36.26 -1.96 28.70
N ARG A 212 36.27 -0.87 27.94
CA ARG A 212 35.10 0.02 27.82
C ARG A 212 33.88 -0.68 27.20
N ASN A 213 34.10 -1.55 26.22
CA ASN A 213 33.01 -2.25 25.55
C ASN A 213 32.63 -3.54 26.29
N ALA A 214 33.57 -4.17 26.99
CA ALA A 214 33.32 -5.27 27.91
C ALA A 214 32.21 -4.95 28.91
N ALA A 215 32.31 -3.80 29.59
CA ALA A 215 31.29 -3.34 30.52
C ALA A 215 29.91 -3.14 29.85
N ARG A 216 29.88 -2.49 28.67
CA ARG A 216 28.63 -2.24 27.93
C ARG A 216 27.96 -3.51 27.45
N PHE A 217 28.71 -4.46 26.90
CA PHE A 217 28.17 -5.72 26.43
C PHE A 217 27.71 -6.61 27.58
N SER A 218 28.42 -6.61 28.70
CA SER A 218 27.98 -7.32 29.93
C SER A 218 26.66 -6.74 30.46
N MET A 219 26.50 -5.40 30.44
CA MET A 219 25.24 -4.76 30.83
C MET A 219 24.07 -5.09 29.89
N ILE A 220 24.29 -5.13 28.58
CA ILE A 220 23.27 -5.51 27.60
C ILE A 220 22.85 -6.97 27.80
N GLU A 221 23.81 -7.87 28.00
CA GLU A 221 23.54 -9.28 28.30
C GLU A 221 22.75 -9.45 29.60
N ALA A 222 23.16 -8.76 30.68
CA ALA A 222 22.44 -8.77 31.95
C ALA A 222 21.00 -8.24 31.78
N GLY A 223 20.78 -7.23 30.94
CA GLY A 223 19.46 -6.73 30.58
C GLY A 223 18.60 -7.78 29.87
N HIS A 224 19.16 -8.53 28.92
CA HIS A 224 18.45 -9.63 28.24
C HIS A 224 18.10 -10.76 29.20
N VAL A 225 19.04 -11.16 30.08
CA VAL A 225 18.79 -12.18 31.11
C VAL A 225 17.70 -11.73 32.07
N ALA A 226 17.75 -10.47 32.53
CA ALA A 226 16.74 -9.93 33.43
C ALA A 226 15.36 -9.87 32.79
N GLN A 227 15.27 -9.40 31.54
CA GLN A 227 14.01 -9.37 30.79
C GLN A 227 13.42 -10.77 30.62
N LEU A 228 14.24 -11.75 30.27
CA LEU A 228 13.80 -13.13 30.10
C LEU A 228 13.19 -13.69 31.40
N LEU A 229 13.84 -13.47 32.55
CA LEU A 229 13.32 -13.89 33.85
C LEU A 229 12.02 -13.14 34.23
N LEU A 230 11.98 -11.82 34.04
CA LEU A 230 10.82 -10.98 34.37
C LEU A 230 9.59 -11.33 33.52
N THR A 231 9.78 -11.70 32.25
CA THR A 231 8.70 -12.13 31.36
C THR A 231 8.24 -13.55 31.67
N ALA A 232 9.16 -14.46 32.00
CA ALA A 232 8.88 -15.87 32.25
C ALA A 232 8.30 -16.18 33.64
N ALA A 233 8.58 -15.34 34.64
CA ALA A 233 8.15 -15.55 36.02
C ALA A 233 6.61 -15.55 36.20
N PRO A 234 5.83 -14.63 35.61
CA PRO A 234 4.38 -14.58 35.80
C PRO A 234 3.62 -15.79 35.24
N GLU A 235 4.10 -16.40 34.16
CA GLU A 235 3.54 -17.65 33.60
C GLU A 235 3.68 -18.81 34.60
N ARG A 236 4.70 -18.75 35.44
CA ARG A 236 4.99 -19.70 36.52
C ARG A 236 4.36 -19.26 37.86
N GLY A 237 3.46 -18.28 37.84
CA GLY A 237 2.81 -17.76 39.06
C GLY A 237 3.76 -17.05 40.03
N LEU A 238 4.93 -16.61 39.55
CA LEU A 238 5.93 -15.87 40.31
C LEU A 238 5.90 -14.39 39.92
N GLY A 239 6.12 -13.52 40.91
CA GLY A 239 6.38 -12.10 40.70
C GLY A 239 7.86 -11.84 40.89
N MET A 240 8.44 -11.01 40.04
CA MET A 240 9.83 -10.57 40.16
C MET A 240 9.95 -9.10 39.79
N CYS A 241 10.87 -8.38 40.41
CA CYS A 241 11.25 -7.03 40.00
C CYS A 241 12.74 -6.79 40.22
N ALA A 242 13.29 -5.83 39.47
CA ALA A 242 14.63 -5.35 39.72
C ALA A 242 14.67 -4.48 40.98
N VAL A 243 15.69 -4.68 41.81
CA VAL A 243 15.94 -3.87 43.00
C VAL A 243 17.28 -3.17 42.81
N GLY A 244 17.24 -1.84 42.72
CA GLY A 244 18.43 -0.98 42.66
C GLY A 244 18.98 -0.67 44.07
N GLU A 245 20.22 -0.18 44.12
CA GLU A 245 20.90 0.29 45.34
C GLU A 245 20.90 -0.73 46.50
N MET A 246 21.95 -1.58 46.52
CA MET A 246 22.29 -2.46 47.64
C MET A 246 23.77 -2.31 48.01
N ASP A 247 24.08 -2.44 49.29
CA ASP A 247 25.46 -2.63 49.76
C ASP A 247 25.91 -4.05 49.43
N PHE A 248 26.31 -4.26 48.17
CA PHE A 248 26.83 -5.53 47.72
C PHE A 248 28.14 -5.88 48.42
N GLY A 249 28.91 -4.89 48.88
CA GLY A 249 30.16 -5.11 49.60
C GLY A 249 29.97 -5.94 50.87
N ALA A 250 28.88 -5.71 51.60
CA ALA A 250 28.52 -6.45 52.81
C ALA A 250 28.23 -7.95 52.56
N VAL A 251 27.77 -8.33 51.37
CA VAL A 251 27.41 -9.72 51.03
C VAL A 251 28.35 -10.39 50.03
N ARG A 252 29.27 -9.62 49.42
CA ARG A 252 30.20 -10.07 48.36
C ARG A 252 31.00 -11.30 48.75
N GLY A 253 31.38 -11.43 50.02
CA GLY A 253 32.17 -12.54 50.55
C GLY A 253 31.52 -13.92 50.33
N HIS A 254 30.18 -13.99 50.34
CA HIS A 254 29.44 -15.24 50.11
C HIS A 254 29.57 -15.76 48.67
N PHE A 255 29.82 -14.87 47.70
CA PHE A 255 29.86 -15.22 46.29
C PHE A 255 31.24 -15.76 45.84
N GLY A 256 32.30 -15.46 46.59
CA GLY A 256 33.68 -15.85 46.25
C GLY A 256 34.13 -15.30 44.89
N LEU A 257 33.86 -14.01 44.63
CA LEU A 257 34.15 -13.30 43.38
C LEU A 257 35.60 -12.81 43.32
N GLN A 258 36.16 -12.72 42.11
CA GLN A 258 37.43 -12.03 41.86
C GLN A 258 37.26 -10.51 41.96
N ASP A 259 38.34 -9.76 42.22
CA ASP A 259 38.28 -8.31 42.45
C ASP A 259 37.68 -7.50 41.28
N ASP A 260 37.81 -8.00 40.05
CA ASP A 260 37.31 -7.37 38.82
C ASP A 260 35.82 -7.67 38.53
N GLN A 261 35.18 -8.55 39.28
CA GLN A 261 33.78 -8.93 39.04
C GLN A 261 32.81 -8.02 39.81
N GLU A 262 31.82 -7.45 39.14
CA GLU A 262 30.88 -6.49 39.73
C GLU A 262 29.43 -6.94 39.58
N LEU A 263 28.60 -6.59 40.57
CA LEU A 263 27.15 -6.80 40.47
C LEU A 263 26.56 -5.80 39.47
N LEU A 264 25.85 -6.30 38.46
CA LEU A 264 25.17 -5.48 37.45
C LEU A 264 23.69 -5.25 37.81
N VAL A 265 22.98 -6.32 38.16
CA VAL A 265 21.55 -6.30 38.44
C VAL A 265 21.23 -7.29 39.55
N SER A 266 20.35 -6.89 40.48
CA SER A 266 19.69 -7.82 41.40
C SER A 266 18.18 -7.83 41.15
N LEU A 267 17.60 -9.02 41.06
CA LEU A 267 16.16 -9.23 40.92
C LEU A 267 15.66 -9.96 42.17
N TRP A 268 14.52 -9.55 42.69
CA TRP A 268 13.92 -10.19 43.87
C TRP A 268 12.51 -10.67 43.54
N GLY A 269 12.17 -11.85 44.03
CA GLY A 269 10.96 -12.54 43.62
C GLY A 269 10.32 -13.43 44.67
N GLY A 270 9.05 -13.75 44.44
CA GLY A 270 8.23 -14.60 45.30
C GLY A 270 6.93 -15.01 44.60
N ALA A 271 6.09 -15.76 45.29
CA ALA A 271 4.79 -16.17 44.77
C ALA A 271 3.86 -14.96 44.55
N LEU A 272 3.15 -14.90 43.42
CA LEU A 272 2.12 -13.88 43.21
C LEU A 272 0.97 -14.08 44.21
N SER A 273 0.49 -12.98 44.78
CA SER A 273 -0.69 -13.01 45.64
C SER A 273 -1.95 -13.34 44.83
N GLY A 274 -2.97 -13.90 45.48
CA GLY A 274 -4.26 -14.20 44.83
C GLY A 274 -4.94 -12.96 44.21
N THR A 275 -4.70 -11.77 44.75
CA THR A 275 -5.13 -10.49 44.17
C THR A 275 -4.33 -10.10 42.92
N ALA A 276 -3.01 -10.32 42.91
CA ALA A 276 -2.16 -10.06 41.75
C ALA A 276 -2.46 -11.02 40.59
N LEU A 277 -2.77 -12.29 40.90
CA LEU A 277 -3.22 -13.27 39.90
C LEU A 277 -4.54 -12.87 39.25
N ARG A 278 -5.53 -12.38 40.02
CA ARG A 278 -6.80 -11.85 39.49
C ARG A 278 -6.61 -10.61 38.63
N ARG A 279 -5.84 -9.63 39.10
CA ARG A 279 -5.53 -8.40 38.35
C ARG A 279 -4.79 -8.69 37.04
N ARG A 280 -3.89 -9.68 37.03
CA ARG A 280 -3.24 -10.18 35.80
C ARG A 280 -4.26 -10.81 34.86
N ALA A 281 -5.16 -11.66 35.35
CA ALA A 281 -6.21 -12.25 34.53
C ALA A 281 -7.12 -11.16 33.91
N GLU A 282 -7.45 -10.11 34.66
CA GLU A 282 -8.21 -8.95 34.18
C GLU A 282 -7.45 -8.14 33.11
N LEU A 283 -6.16 -7.87 33.30
CA LEU A 283 -5.33 -7.15 32.32
C LEU A 283 -5.09 -7.98 31.05
N VAL A 284 -4.87 -9.28 31.19
CA VAL A 284 -4.75 -10.21 30.04
C VAL A 284 -6.09 -10.31 29.30
N ALA A 285 -7.22 -10.31 30.01
CA ALA A 285 -8.54 -10.26 29.38
C ALA A 285 -8.82 -8.91 28.67
N ALA A 286 -8.26 -7.80 29.17
CA ALA A 286 -8.36 -6.48 28.55
C ALA A 286 -7.39 -6.26 27.37
N GLU A 287 -6.26 -6.96 27.34
CA GLU A 287 -5.29 -6.95 26.22
C GLU A 287 -5.61 -7.99 25.14
N ARG A 288 -6.48 -8.98 25.42
CA ARG A 288 -7.11 -9.77 24.36
C ARG A 288 -7.92 -8.79 23.52
N PRO A 289 -7.66 -8.68 22.20
CA PRO A 289 -8.54 -7.93 21.32
C PRO A 289 -9.96 -8.41 21.59
N GLN A 290 -10.92 -7.49 21.73
CA GLN A 290 -12.34 -7.85 21.65
C GLN A 290 -12.47 -8.73 20.44
N GLU A 291 -12.79 -10.00 20.67
CA GLU A 291 -13.01 -10.97 19.62
C GLU A 291 -14.19 -10.44 18.82
N SER A 292 -13.88 -9.78 17.70
CA SER A 292 -14.84 -9.55 16.65
C SER A 292 -15.41 -10.92 16.31
N ALA A 293 -16.74 -10.98 16.15
CA ALA A 293 -17.47 -12.20 15.84
C ALA A 293 -16.67 -13.07 14.86
N PRO A 294 -16.64 -14.40 15.06
CA PRO A 294 -15.76 -15.29 14.31
C PRO A 294 -15.78 -14.94 12.83
N VAL A 295 -14.61 -14.51 12.32
CA VAL A 295 -14.39 -14.21 10.91
C VAL A 295 -14.78 -15.46 10.12
N PRO A 296 -15.80 -15.42 9.24
CA PRO A 296 -16.13 -16.56 8.42
C PRO A 296 -14.91 -16.92 7.58
N SER A 297 -14.43 -18.15 7.72
CA SER A 297 -13.31 -18.70 6.98
C SER A 297 -13.72 -18.96 5.52
N GLY A 298 -13.71 -17.91 4.70
CA GLY A 298 -13.84 -17.94 3.24
C GLY A 298 -13.24 -16.67 2.63
N PRO A 299 -12.79 -16.67 1.36
CA PRO A 299 -12.33 -15.45 0.70
C PRO A 299 -13.49 -14.44 0.66
N ARG A 300 -13.32 -13.28 1.31
CA ARG A 300 -14.38 -12.29 1.41
C ARG A 300 -14.41 -11.44 0.15
N ALA A 301 -15.43 -11.66 -0.67
CA ALA A 301 -15.77 -10.78 -1.78
C ALA A 301 -16.13 -9.38 -1.26
N VAL A 302 -15.61 -8.35 -1.92
CA VAL A 302 -15.85 -6.94 -1.55
C VAL A 302 -16.60 -6.27 -2.69
N ALA A 303 -17.76 -5.69 -2.40
CA ALA A 303 -18.56 -4.97 -3.37
C ALA A 303 -17.98 -3.57 -3.62
N VAL A 304 -17.92 -3.17 -4.88
CA VAL A 304 -17.83 -1.76 -5.28
C VAL A 304 -19.25 -1.19 -5.23
N VAL A 305 -19.56 -0.50 -4.14
CA VAL A 305 -20.91 0.03 -3.91
C VAL A 305 -21.13 1.44 -4.47
N GLY A 306 -20.04 2.18 -4.72
CA GLY A 306 -20.07 3.46 -5.43
C GLY A 306 -18.86 3.64 -6.32
N PHE A 307 -19.01 4.38 -7.41
CA PHE A 307 -17.98 4.70 -8.38
C PHE A 307 -18.19 6.11 -8.92
N ALA A 308 -17.13 6.92 -8.94
CA ALA A 308 -17.13 8.20 -9.65
C ALA A 308 -15.76 8.45 -10.27
N ALA A 309 -15.73 9.01 -11.48
CA ALA A 309 -14.51 9.43 -12.13
C ALA A 309 -14.76 10.60 -13.07
N ARG A 310 -13.80 11.53 -13.15
CA ARG A 310 -13.70 12.54 -14.19
C ARG A 310 -12.52 12.19 -15.07
N LEU A 311 -12.79 12.00 -16.35
CA LEU A 311 -11.87 11.49 -17.36
C LEU A 311 -11.88 12.42 -18.59
N PRO A 312 -10.86 12.35 -19.46
CA PRO A 312 -10.84 13.14 -20.69
C PRO A 312 -12.01 12.76 -21.59
N GLY A 313 -12.80 13.76 -22.00
CA GLY A 313 -14.02 13.56 -22.79
C GLY A 313 -15.23 12.99 -22.01
N ALA A 314 -15.10 12.72 -20.70
CA ALA A 314 -16.16 12.12 -19.90
C ALA A 314 -16.12 12.60 -18.43
N ASP A 315 -17.07 13.43 -18.02
CA ASP A 315 -17.16 13.91 -16.62
C ASP A 315 -17.77 12.88 -15.64
N ASP A 316 -18.31 11.77 -16.15
CA ASP A 316 -18.90 10.69 -15.36
C ASP A 316 -18.92 9.35 -16.13
N LEU A 317 -19.44 8.29 -15.48
CA LEU A 317 -19.55 6.95 -16.04
C LEU A 317 -20.47 6.88 -17.28
N ARG A 318 -21.50 7.74 -17.36
CA ARG A 318 -22.43 7.79 -18.50
C ARG A 318 -21.73 8.40 -19.72
N GLY A 319 -20.94 9.46 -19.51
CA GLY A 319 -20.08 10.04 -20.54
C GLY A 319 -19.04 9.04 -21.06
N LEU A 320 -18.42 8.27 -20.15
CA LEU A 320 -17.46 7.22 -20.53
C LEU A 320 -18.14 6.12 -21.36
N ASP A 321 -19.29 5.62 -20.91
CA ASP A 321 -20.09 4.64 -21.64
C ASP A 321 -20.45 5.13 -23.06
N ALA A 322 -20.93 6.36 -23.19
CA ALA A 322 -21.26 6.95 -24.48
C ALA A 322 -20.04 7.09 -25.40
N MET A 323 -18.91 7.57 -24.89
CA MET A 323 -17.66 7.71 -25.64
C MET A 323 -17.14 6.35 -26.13
N LEU A 324 -17.12 5.34 -25.26
CA LEU A 324 -16.67 3.99 -25.61
C LEU A 324 -17.61 3.31 -26.61
N ALA A 325 -18.93 3.49 -26.45
CA ALA A 325 -19.93 2.95 -27.37
C ALA A 325 -19.83 3.56 -28.77
N ALA A 326 -19.43 4.84 -28.87
CA ALA A 326 -19.16 5.51 -30.14
C ALA A 326 -17.80 5.13 -30.77
N GLY A 327 -16.91 4.49 -30.01
CA GLY A 327 -15.52 4.26 -30.44
C GLY A 327 -14.65 5.53 -30.42
N ASP A 328 -15.11 6.57 -29.72
CA ASP A 328 -14.50 7.89 -29.65
C ASP A 328 -13.35 7.95 -28.64
N SER A 329 -12.67 9.10 -28.59
CA SER A 329 -11.51 9.36 -27.75
C SER A 329 -11.55 10.78 -27.19
N GLY A 330 -11.18 10.93 -25.92
CA GLY A 330 -10.99 12.20 -25.23
C GLY A 330 -9.58 12.81 -25.44
N LEU A 331 -8.73 12.17 -26.25
CA LEU A 331 -7.43 12.72 -26.64
C LEU A 331 -7.58 13.96 -27.52
N GLY A 332 -6.79 15.00 -27.23
CA GLY A 332 -6.76 16.26 -27.95
C GLY A 332 -5.46 17.02 -27.74
N PRO A 333 -5.35 18.26 -28.24
CA PRO A 333 -4.14 19.07 -28.09
C PRO A 333 -3.85 19.39 -26.61
N ALA A 334 -2.57 19.51 -26.27
CA ALA A 334 -2.14 19.96 -24.96
C ALA A 334 -2.66 21.39 -24.66
N PRO A 335 -3.16 21.66 -23.43
CA PRO A 335 -3.70 22.97 -23.07
C PRO A 335 -2.56 23.93 -22.72
N GLU A 336 -1.82 24.40 -23.73
CA GLU A 336 -0.65 25.29 -23.53
C GLU A 336 -0.99 26.59 -22.79
N ASP A 337 -2.24 27.05 -22.91
CA ASP A 337 -2.78 28.21 -22.22
C ASP A 337 -2.86 28.01 -20.70
N ARG A 338 -3.07 26.77 -20.23
CA ARG A 338 -3.13 26.40 -18.81
C ARG A 338 -1.86 26.78 -18.04
N TRP A 339 -0.71 26.70 -18.70
CA TRP A 339 0.59 26.94 -18.08
C TRP A 339 1.21 28.27 -18.50
N ALA A 340 0.52 29.08 -19.29
CA ALA A 340 1.08 30.32 -19.81
C ALA A 340 1.40 31.31 -18.69
N PRO A 341 2.60 31.94 -18.70
CA PRO A 341 3.53 32.07 -19.81
C PRO A 341 4.63 31.00 -19.88
N LEU A 342 4.60 29.99 -19.00
CA LEU A 342 5.54 28.87 -19.06
C LEU A 342 5.27 28.03 -20.33
N ARG A 343 6.30 27.39 -20.85
CA ARG A 343 6.24 26.54 -22.04
C ARG A 343 6.97 25.23 -21.76
N SER A 344 6.44 24.14 -22.28
CA SER A 344 7.13 22.85 -22.27
C SER A 344 8.26 22.88 -23.29
N ASN A 345 9.42 22.35 -22.90
CA ASN A 345 10.57 22.10 -23.76
C ASN A 345 10.57 20.69 -24.38
N ALA A 346 9.53 19.89 -24.10
CA ALA A 346 9.31 18.58 -24.68
C ALA A 346 9.41 18.62 -26.20
N ARG A 347 10.36 17.85 -26.75
CA ARG A 347 10.64 17.82 -28.20
C ARG A 347 9.88 16.74 -28.95
N ARG A 348 9.31 15.77 -28.24
CA ARG A 348 8.58 14.65 -28.83
C ARG A 348 7.20 15.11 -29.29
N ALA A 349 6.77 14.71 -30.49
CA ALA A 349 5.48 15.16 -31.03
C ALA A 349 4.31 14.67 -30.18
N GLY A 350 4.42 13.47 -29.59
CA GLY A 350 3.42 12.95 -28.65
C GLY A 350 3.20 13.79 -27.39
N ALA A 351 4.07 14.76 -27.06
CA ALA A 351 3.82 15.70 -25.96
C ALA A 351 2.75 16.76 -26.31
N ARG A 352 2.42 16.92 -27.59
CA ARG A 352 1.43 17.89 -28.09
C ARG A 352 0.00 17.39 -28.02
N VAL A 353 -0.20 16.09 -27.80
CA VAL A 353 -1.51 15.43 -27.75
C VAL A 353 -1.61 14.57 -26.49
N GLY A 354 -2.76 14.60 -25.83
CA GLY A 354 -3.02 13.83 -24.63
C GLY A 354 -4.48 13.91 -24.22
N GLY A 355 -4.85 13.17 -23.16
CA GLY A 355 -6.18 13.27 -22.57
C GLY A 355 -6.17 14.28 -21.45
N TYR A 356 -6.82 15.44 -21.64
CA TYR A 356 -6.84 16.49 -20.62
C TYR A 356 -8.25 16.69 -20.08
N LEU A 357 -8.36 16.98 -18.78
CA LEU A 357 -9.63 17.38 -18.19
C LEU A 357 -10.00 18.78 -18.67
N ALA A 358 -11.27 18.99 -18.97
CA ALA A 358 -11.79 20.27 -19.46
C ALA A 358 -11.65 21.40 -18.42
N ASP A 359 -11.77 21.07 -17.13
CA ASP A 359 -11.64 22.05 -16.04
C ASP A 359 -11.03 21.43 -14.78
N VAL A 360 -9.77 21.78 -14.52
CA VAL A 360 -9.02 21.43 -13.30
C VAL A 360 -9.11 22.50 -12.21
N THR A 361 -9.75 23.64 -12.49
CA THR A 361 -9.87 24.79 -11.59
C THR A 361 -11.13 24.76 -10.72
N ALA A 362 -12.06 23.86 -11.03
CA ALA A 362 -13.33 23.67 -10.34
C ALA A 362 -13.15 23.25 -8.87
N VAL A 363 -13.90 23.89 -7.99
CA VAL A 363 -13.98 23.55 -6.56
C VAL A 363 -15.38 23.79 -6.00
N GLU A 364 -15.93 22.82 -5.28
CA GLU A 364 -17.17 22.91 -4.52
C GLU A 364 -16.86 23.41 -3.09
N ALA A 365 -16.31 24.61 -3.00
CA ALA A 365 -15.63 25.03 -1.78
C ALA A 365 -16.57 25.23 -0.58
N GLU A 366 -17.79 25.70 -0.83
CA GLU A 366 -18.82 25.88 0.19
C GLU A 366 -19.23 24.54 0.82
N GLU A 367 -19.26 23.45 0.05
CA GLU A 367 -19.58 22.10 0.56
C GLU A 367 -18.49 21.62 1.53
N PHE A 368 -17.23 21.94 1.26
CA PHE A 368 -16.08 21.49 2.05
C PHE A 368 -15.53 22.54 3.03
N GLY A 369 -16.21 23.69 3.18
CA GLY A 369 -15.80 24.76 4.09
C GLY A 369 -14.47 25.44 3.74
N LEU A 370 -14.05 25.41 2.47
CA LEU A 370 -12.78 25.98 2.03
C LEU A 370 -12.91 27.50 1.82
N ALA A 371 -12.25 28.28 2.68
CA ALA A 371 -12.14 29.73 2.51
C ALA A 371 -11.36 30.09 1.23
N ASP A 372 -11.59 31.28 0.67
CA ASP A 372 -11.02 31.68 -0.63
C ASP A 372 -9.49 31.57 -0.68
N ALA A 373 -8.80 32.03 0.37
CA ALA A 373 -7.34 31.94 0.46
C ALA A 373 -6.85 30.49 0.56
N GLU A 374 -7.62 29.60 1.21
CA GLU A 374 -7.29 28.18 1.30
C GLU A 374 -7.53 27.49 -0.05
N ALA A 375 -8.69 27.71 -0.67
CA ALA A 375 -9.03 27.12 -1.96
C ALA A 375 -7.99 27.46 -3.05
N ALA A 376 -7.44 28.69 -3.01
CA ALA A 376 -6.34 29.13 -3.88
C ALA A 376 -5.00 28.45 -3.61
N ALA A 377 -4.72 28.06 -2.36
CA ALA A 377 -3.44 27.48 -1.98
C ALA A 377 -3.40 25.94 -2.11
N VAL A 378 -4.56 25.28 -2.03
CA VAL A 378 -4.71 23.82 -2.08
C VAL A 378 -4.49 23.27 -3.49
N ASP A 379 -3.83 22.13 -3.59
CA ASP A 379 -3.62 21.42 -4.86
C ASP A 379 -4.95 21.16 -5.59
N PRO A 380 -5.08 21.48 -6.90
CA PRO A 380 -6.21 21.07 -7.73
C PRO A 380 -6.59 19.58 -7.59
N GLN A 381 -5.61 18.69 -7.40
CA GLN A 381 -5.84 17.27 -7.16
C GLN A 381 -6.68 17.04 -5.89
N GLU A 382 -6.32 17.69 -4.78
CA GLU A 382 -7.07 17.59 -3.51
C GLU A 382 -8.51 18.11 -3.68
N ARG A 383 -8.69 19.22 -4.39
CA ARG A 383 -10.01 19.81 -4.67
C ARG A 383 -10.91 18.87 -5.46
N LEU A 384 -10.39 18.31 -6.55
CA LEU A 384 -11.14 17.40 -7.40
C LEU A 384 -11.41 16.05 -6.70
N LEU A 385 -10.48 15.56 -5.89
CA LEU A 385 -10.66 14.34 -5.10
C LEU A 385 -11.81 14.46 -4.10
N LEU A 386 -11.98 15.63 -3.47
CA LEU A 386 -13.12 15.89 -2.57
C LEU A 386 -14.45 15.79 -3.32
N THR A 387 -14.59 16.47 -4.46
CA THR A 387 -15.80 16.42 -5.30
C THR A 387 -16.07 15.01 -5.84
N VAL A 388 -15.06 14.33 -6.37
CA VAL A 388 -15.21 12.97 -6.90
C VAL A 388 -15.57 11.98 -5.78
N THR A 389 -15.01 12.13 -4.59
CA THR A 389 -15.38 11.29 -3.45
C THR A 389 -16.84 11.54 -3.04
N ARG A 390 -17.28 12.79 -2.96
CA ARG A 390 -18.70 13.12 -2.71
C ARG A 390 -19.61 12.45 -3.75
N HIS A 391 -19.27 12.56 -5.03
CA HIS A 391 -20.03 11.90 -6.10
C HIS A 391 -20.06 10.38 -5.91
N CYS A 392 -18.95 9.77 -5.52
CA CYS A 392 -18.86 8.34 -5.24
C CYS A 392 -19.76 7.91 -4.07
N LEU A 393 -19.84 8.71 -3.00
CA LEU A 393 -20.75 8.46 -1.88
C LEU A 393 -22.22 8.59 -2.28
N GLU A 394 -22.55 9.61 -3.07
CA GLU A 394 -23.92 9.80 -3.59
C GLU A 394 -24.31 8.70 -4.59
N ASP A 395 -23.36 8.22 -5.41
CA ASP A 395 -23.55 7.06 -6.29
C ASP A 395 -23.81 5.78 -5.48
N ALA A 396 -23.11 5.60 -4.34
CA ALA A 396 -23.39 4.53 -3.37
C ALA A 396 -24.71 4.69 -2.59
N ALA A 397 -25.43 5.80 -2.80
CA ALA A 397 -26.63 6.15 -2.04
C ALA A 397 -26.38 6.18 -0.52
N LEU A 398 -25.23 6.73 -0.10
CA LEU A 398 -24.84 6.91 1.30
C LEU A 398 -24.52 8.37 1.58
N THR A 399 -24.94 8.85 2.76
CA THR A 399 -24.50 10.15 3.27
C THR A 399 -23.22 9.96 4.11
N PRO A 400 -22.38 11.00 4.24
CA PRO A 400 -21.19 10.95 5.10
C PRO A 400 -21.53 10.54 6.54
N GLU A 401 -22.65 11.04 7.09
CA GLU A 401 -23.11 10.74 8.44
C GLU A 401 -23.38 9.25 8.60
N ARG A 402 -24.22 8.67 7.73
CA ARG A 402 -24.53 7.23 7.76
C ARG A 402 -23.30 6.36 7.55
N LEU A 403 -22.39 6.79 6.67
CA LEU A 403 -21.14 6.07 6.43
C LEU A 403 -20.24 6.09 7.67
N SER A 404 -20.10 7.23 8.33
CA SER A 404 -19.30 7.37 9.55
C SER A 404 -19.85 6.57 10.73
N GLU A 405 -21.17 6.38 10.81
CA GLU A 405 -21.83 5.55 11.82
C GLU A 405 -21.58 4.04 11.64
N THR A 406 -21.19 3.60 10.44
CA THR A 406 -20.88 2.17 10.21
C THR A 406 -19.65 1.70 10.96
N GLY A 407 -18.70 2.60 11.29
CA GLY A 407 -17.48 2.28 12.02
C GLY A 407 -16.23 2.89 11.37
N GLN A 408 -15.14 2.12 11.38
CA GLN A 408 -13.88 2.57 10.80
C GLN A 408 -13.96 2.53 9.27
N VAL A 409 -13.92 3.71 8.65
CA VAL A 409 -13.89 3.86 7.18
C VAL A 409 -12.52 4.35 6.74
N GLY A 410 -11.81 3.51 5.97
CA GLY A 410 -10.47 3.82 5.46
C GLY A 410 -10.50 4.70 4.21
N VAL A 411 -9.42 5.42 3.96
CA VAL A 411 -9.19 6.26 2.77
C VAL A 411 -7.79 5.95 2.22
N PHE A 412 -7.72 5.49 0.98
CA PHE A 412 -6.48 5.11 0.31
C PHE A 412 -6.40 5.88 -1.01
N VAL A 413 -5.40 6.74 -1.18
CA VAL A 413 -5.29 7.62 -2.35
C VAL A 413 -4.03 7.34 -3.14
N GLY A 414 -4.18 6.96 -4.41
CA GLY A 414 -3.07 6.82 -5.35
C GLY A 414 -2.71 8.15 -6.00
N SER A 415 -1.46 8.58 -5.87
CA SER A 415 -0.91 9.77 -6.56
C SER A 415 0.59 9.61 -6.72
N MET A 416 1.18 10.32 -7.68
CA MET A 416 2.64 10.27 -7.92
C MET A 416 3.25 11.64 -8.23
N TRP A 417 2.51 12.53 -8.89
CA TRP A 417 2.99 13.88 -9.24
C TRP A 417 2.57 14.96 -8.23
N GLN A 418 3.43 15.97 -8.08
CA GLN A 418 3.23 17.12 -7.19
C GLN A 418 3.49 18.45 -7.93
N ASP A 419 3.02 18.54 -9.17
CA ASP A 419 3.22 19.69 -10.07
C ASP A 419 2.84 21.02 -9.40
N HIS A 420 1.75 21.05 -8.62
CA HIS A 420 1.30 22.25 -7.94
C HIS A 420 2.30 22.80 -6.90
N ALA A 421 3.15 21.94 -6.35
CA ALA A 421 4.20 22.32 -5.41
C ALA A 421 5.27 23.20 -6.08
N LEU A 422 5.51 23.03 -7.38
CA LEU A 422 6.51 23.81 -8.14
C LEU A 422 6.18 25.30 -8.14
N TYR A 423 4.90 25.65 -8.28
CA TYR A 423 4.43 27.04 -8.16
C TYR A 423 4.66 27.60 -6.76
N GLY A 424 4.48 26.78 -5.72
CA GLY A 424 4.74 27.17 -4.34
C GLY A 424 6.22 27.39 -4.05
N VAL A 425 7.13 26.63 -4.69
CA VAL A 425 8.58 26.84 -4.59
C VAL A 425 8.97 28.14 -5.29
N ALA A 426 8.50 28.36 -6.52
CA ALA A 426 8.78 29.58 -7.28
C ALA A 426 8.29 30.85 -6.54
N ALA A 427 7.06 30.83 -6.02
CA ALA A 427 6.51 31.96 -5.28
C ALA A 427 7.33 32.30 -4.02
N ARG A 428 7.79 31.28 -3.27
CA ARG A 428 8.62 31.48 -2.07
C ARG A 428 10.00 32.02 -2.40
N ALA A 429 10.60 31.58 -3.50
CA ALA A 429 11.88 32.13 -3.98
C ALA A 429 11.79 33.63 -4.28
N GLU A 430 10.61 34.11 -4.68
CA GLU A 430 10.31 35.54 -4.92
C GLU A 430 9.83 36.29 -3.65
N GLY A 431 9.83 35.65 -2.47
CA GLY A 431 9.35 36.26 -1.23
C GLY A 431 7.83 36.41 -1.12
N ARG A 432 7.06 35.75 -2.00
CA ARG A 432 5.59 35.73 -1.96
C ARG A 432 5.07 34.50 -1.19
N THR A 433 3.87 34.60 -0.65
CA THR A 433 3.15 33.42 -0.15
C THR A 433 2.82 32.48 -1.30
N GLY A 434 3.25 31.23 -1.20
CA GLY A 434 3.04 30.20 -2.22
C GLY A 434 1.95 29.19 -1.84
N THR A 435 1.75 28.19 -2.69
CA THR A 435 0.81 27.09 -2.49
C THR A 435 1.23 26.15 -1.35
N HIS A 436 0.27 25.34 -0.88
CA HIS A 436 0.45 24.32 0.15
C HIS A 436 0.05 22.95 -0.42
N ALA A 437 0.83 22.43 -1.37
CA ALA A 437 0.69 21.04 -1.81
C ALA A 437 1.38 20.14 -0.78
N THR A 438 0.60 19.37 -0.02
CA THR A 438 1.13 18.38 0.91
C THR A 438 0.70 17.00 0.46
N ARG A 439 1.64 16.07 0.31
CA ARG A 439 1.32 14.71 -0.15
C ARG A 439 0.20 14.07 0.68
N GLY A 440 0.29 14.15 2.01
CA GLY A 440 -0.74 13.60 2.91
C GLY A 440 -2.12 14.27 2.79
N GLY A 441 -2.19 15.51 2.31
CA GLY A 441 -3.44 16.25 2.14
C GLY A 441 -4.45 15.54 1.25
N LEU A 442 -3.96 14.82 0.23
CA LEU A 442 -4.78 14.05 -0.72
C LEU A 442 -5.74 13.06 -0.03
N ALA A 443 -5.28 12.34 1.00
CA ALA A 443 -6.12 11.41 1.76
C ALA A 443 -6.74 12.07 2.99
N HIS A 444 -5.96 12.87 3.73
CA HIS A 444 -6.40 13.41 5.02
C HIS A 444 -7.56 14.40 4.86
N ARG A 445 -7.62 15.18 3.78
CA ARG A 445 -8.74 16.09 3.54
C ARG A 445 -10.03 15.34 3.25
N ILE A 446 -9.98 14.21 2.56
CA ILE A 446 -11.15 13.34 2.35
C ILE A 446 -11.64 12.82 3.70
N SER A 447 -10.75 12.26 4.52
CA SER A 447 -11.11 11.79 5.86
C SER A 447 -11.72 12.90 6.72
N HIS A 448 -11.14 14.10 6.68
CA HIS A 448 -11.63 15.26 7.41
C HIS A 448 -13.01 15.72 6.92
N ALA A 449 -13.18 15.88 5.60
CA ALA A 449 -14.40 16.39 4.99
C ALA A 449 -15.62 15.49 5.23
N PHE A 450 -15.42 14.18 5.32
CA PHE A 450 -16.51 13.20 5.46
C PHE A 450 -16.55 12.49 6.82
N GLY A 451 -15.74 12.93 7.80
CA GLY A 451 -15.75 12.36 9.16
C GLY A 451 -15.29 10.90 9.24
N LEU A 452 -14.36 10.48 8.37
CA LEU A 452 -13.92 9.09 8.26
C LEU A 452 -12.73 8.82 9.19
N THR A 453 -12.79 7.74 9.97
CA THR A 453 -11.88 7.49 11.11
C THR A 453 -10.95 6.29 10.94
N GLY A 454 -11.00 5.60 9.79
CA GLY A 454 -10.08 4.50 9.47
C GLY A 454 -8.70 4.97 8.99
N PRO A 455 -7.84 4.06 8.50
CA PRO A 455 -6.55 4.39 7.92
C PRO A 455 -6.69 5.42 6.80
N SER A 456 -5.87 6.47 6.78
CA SER A 456 -5.89 7.51 5.76
C SER A 456 -4.49 7.63 5.16
N LEU A 457 -4.30 7.07 3.96
CA LEU A 457 -2.99 6.83 3.37
C LEU A 457 -2.91 7.33 1.93
N VAL A 458 -1.73 7.84 1.58
CA VAL A 458 -1.36 8.17 0.20
C VAL A 458 -0.32 7.16 -0.27
N ILE A 459 -0.56 6.54 -1.42
CA ILE A 459 0.25 5.45 -1.97
C ILE A 459 0.86 5.91 -3.28
N ASP A 460 2.18 5.80 -3.37
CA ASP A 460 2.95 6.09 -4.59
C ASP A 460 3.75 4.84 -4.99
N THR A 461 3.30 4.21 -6.06
CA THR A 461 3.96 3.10 -6.76
C THR A 461 4.09 3.40 -8.26
N GLY A 462 4.21 4.69 -8.62
CA GLY A 462 4.19 5.16 -10.00
C GLY A 462 2.83 4.92 -10.68
N CYS A 463 2.83 4.47 -11.94
CA CYS A 463 1.59 4.27 -12.72
C CYS A 463 0.62 3.24 -12.13
N VAL A 464 1.03 2.49 -11.09
CA VAL A 464 0.20 1.49 -10.37
C VAL A 464 -0.46 2.09 -9.11
N SER A 465 -0.15 3.34 -8.72
CA SER A 465 -0.59 3.95 -7.45
C SER A 465 -2.09 3.82 -7.16
N GLY A 466 -2.96 4.12 -8.13
CA GLY A 466 -4.41 3.97 -7.95
C GLY A 466 -4.84 2.51 -7.79
N LEU A 467 -4.24 1.58 -8.54
CA LEU A 467 -4.52 0.15 -8.40
C LEU A 467 -4.07 -0.35 -7.03
N ALA A 468 -2.89 0.09 -6.57
CA ALA A 468 -2.40 -0.22 -5.23
C ALA A 468 -3.30 0.37 -4.12
N ALA A 469 -3.88 1.55 -4.34
CA ALA A 469 -4.89 2.12 -3.43
C ALA A 469 -6.17 1.29 -3.39
N VAL A 470 -6.68 0.82 -4.54
CA VAL A 470 -7.83 -0.09 -4.61
C VAL A 470 -7.53 -1.42 -3.93
N GLU A 471 -6.34 -2.00 -4.14
CA GLU A 471 -5.91 -3.24 -3.49
C GLU A 471 -5.79 -3.07 -1.97
N ALA A 472 -5.15 -2.01 -1.50
CA ALA A 472 -5.02 -1.73 -0.07
C ALA A 472 -6.37 -1.52 0.63
N ALA A 473 -7.30 -0.83 -0.03
CA ALA A 473 -8.68 -0.66 0.42
C ALA A 473 -9.45 -1.99 0.43
N PHE A 474 -9.30 -2.79 -0.62
CA PHE A 474 -9.85 -4.15 -0.70
C PHE A 474 -9.39 -5.00 0.48
N ARG A 475 -8.08 -5.01 0.78
CA ARG A 475 -7.52 -5.73 1.94
C ARG A 475 -8.05 -5.20 3.25
N ALA A 476 -8.11 -3.89 3.43
CA ALA A 476 -8.62 -3.30 4.65
C ALA A 476 -10.06 -3.77 4.95
N VAL A 477 -10.91 -3.85 3.93
CA VAL A 477 -12.29 -4.33 4.07
C VAL A 477 -12.37 -5.86 4.19
N ALA A 478 -11.67 -6.60 3.33
CA ALA A 478 -11.69 -8.07 3.32
C ALA A 478 -11.16 -8.65 4.65
N ASP A 479 -10.11 -8.07 5.20
CA ASP A 479 -9.51 -8.49 6.48
C ASP A 479 -10.34 -8.05 7.70
N GLY A 480 -11.41 -7.26 7.51
CA GLY A 480 -12.20 -6.70 8.60
C GLY A 480 -11.49 -5.62 9.41
N ARG A 481 -10.48 -4.96 8.82
CA ARG A 481 -9.78 -3.79 9.42
C ARG A 481 -10.59 -2.50 9.24
N CYS A 482 -11.46 -2.46 8.24
CA CYS A 482 -12.41 -1.38 7.99
C CYS A 482 -13.78 -1.95 7.63
N GLU A 483 -14.85 -1.26 8.04
CA GLU A 483 -16.23 -1.61 7.67
C GLU A 483 -16.55 -1.16 6.24
N ALA A 484 -15.89 -0.10 5.79
CA ALA A 484 -15.89 0.35 4.41
C ALA A 484 -14.55 1.02 4.09
N ALA A 485 -14.22 1.18 2.81
CA ALA A 485 -13.05 1.95 2.42
C ALA A 485 -13.28 2.73 1.12
N VAL A 486 -12.82 3.97 1.10
CA VAL A 486 -12.67 4.77 -0.11
C VAL A 486 -11.29 4.50 -0.70
N ALA A 487 -11.24 4.04 -1.95
CA ALA A 487 -10.02 4.09 -2.75
C ALA A 487 -10.18 5.16 -3.81
N ALA A 488 -9.26 6.11 -3.87
CA ALA A 488 -9.27 7.21 -4.82
C ALA A 488 -7.91 7.39 -5.48
N GLY A 489 -7.83 8.21 -6.50
CA GLY A 489 -6.56 8.59 -7.09
C GLY A 489 -6.70 9.69 -8.11
N SER A 490 -5.59 10.39 -8.34
CA SER A 490 -5.54 11.56 -9.19
C SER A 490 -4.26 11.60 -10.01
N ASN A 491 -4.39 12.11 -11.22
CA ASN A 491 -3.29 12.51 -12.07
C ASN A 491 -3.68 13.76 -12.85
N LEU A 492 -2.90 14.84 -12.70
CA LEU A 492 -3.10 16.09 -13.43
C LEU A 492 -1.74 16.60 -13.92
N VAL A 493 -1.72 17.16 -15.14
CA VAL A 493 -0.57 17.84 -15.73
C VAL A 493 -0.73 19.34 -15.49
N LEU A 494 -0.27 19.78 -14.32
CA LEU A 494 -0.47 21.16 -13.86
C LEU A 494 0.72 22.08 -14.17
N HIS A 495 1.88 21.52 -14.54
CA HIS A 495 3.09 22.28 -14.85
C HIS A 495 3.83 21.67 -16.06
N PRO A 496 4.42 22.46 -16.97
CA PRO A 496 5.04 21.96 -18.20
C PRO A 496 6.26 21.06 -17.96
N ASP A 497 6.95 21.24 -16.83
CA ASP A 497 8.06 20.38 -16.39
C ASP A 497 7.68 18.89 -16.35
N HIS A 498 6.42 18.58 -16.09
CA HIS A 498 5.89 17.21 -16.15
C HIS A 498 6.14 16.58 -17.54
N LEU A 499 5.77 17.27 -18.62
CA LEU A 499 5.99 16.79 -19.98
C LEU A 499 7.47 16.76 -20.37
N ASP A 500 8.24 17.71 -19.86
CA ASP A 500 9.68 17.80 -20.10
C ASP A 500 10.39 16.57 -19.51
N VAL A 501 10.16 16.28 -18.23
CA VAL A 501 10.71 15.10 -17.53
C VAL A 501 10.30 13.81 -18.22
N LEU A 502 9.01 13.63 -18.54
CA LEU A 502 8.56 12.41 -19.22
C LEU A 502 9.18 12.25 -20.62
N SER A 503 9.44 13.35 -21.31
CA SER A 503 10.09 13.35 -22.63
C SER A 503 11.58 13.03 -22.54
N GLU A 504 12.27 13.54 -21.52
CA GLU A 504 13.69 13.26 -21.22
C GLU A 504 13.90 11.79 -20.84
N LEU A 505 12.99 11.23 -20.03
CA LEU A 505 12.96 9.80 -19.70
C LEU A 505 12.56 8.91 -20.90
N GLY A 506 12.14 9.53 -22.00
CA GLY A 506 11.76 8.85 -23.21
C GLY A 506 10.47 8.05 -23.17
N LEU A 507 9.58 8.38 -22.23
CA LEU A 507 8.32 7.69 -21.99
C LEU A 507 7.18 8.21 -22.88
N VAL A 508 7.18 9.52 -23.18
CA VAL A 508 6.21 10.14 -24.11
C VAL A 508 6.40 9.61 -25.51
N ALA A 509 5.31 9.36 -26.23
CA ALA A 509 5.34 8.91 -27.62
C ALA A 509 6.15 9.83 -28.55
N GLU A 510 6.85 9.24 -29.53
CA GLU A 510 7.54 10.01 -30.57
C GLU A 510 6.56 10.77 -31.48
N GLN A 511 5.40 10.16 -31.75
CA GLN A 511 4.38 10.64 -32.69
C GLN A 511 3.04 10.86 -31.99
N GLU A 512 2.22 11.77 -32.51
CA GLU A 512 0.91 12.15 -31.96
C GLU A 512 -0.14 11.03 -32.08
N ASP A 513 0.06 10.07 -32.98
CA ASP A 513 -0.88 8.98 -33.25
C ASP A 513 -0.43 7.62 -32.69
N SER A 514 0.59 7.62 -31.82
CA SER A 514 1.01 6.44 -31.05
C SER A 514 -0.16 5.90 -30.23
N CYS A 515 -0.38 4.59 -30.31
CA CYS A 515 -1.52 3.94 -29.68
C CYS A 515 -1.14 2.56 -29.15
N ALA A 516 -1.73 2.15 -28.03
CA ALA A 516 -1.51 0.84 -27.45
C ALA A 516 -1.81 -0.28 -28.46
N PHE A 517 -0.97 -1.30 -28.46
CA PHE A 517 -1.09 -2.48 -29.31
C PHE A 517 -0.99 -2.27 -30.83
N THR A 518 -0.67 -1.06 -31.31
CA THR A 518 -0.49 -0.83 -32.75
C THR A 518 0.95 -1.00 -33.20
N ASP A 519 1.13 -1.23 -34.50
CA ASP A 519 2.43 -1.25 -35.19
C ASP A 519 3.20 0.08 -35.12
N ARG A 520 2.52 1.17 -34.77
CA ARG A 520 3.08 2.53 -34.62
C ARG A 520 3.25 2.98 -33.17
N ALA A 521 2.98 2.10 -32.20
CA ALA A 521 3.27 2.35 -30.79
C ALA A 521 4.74 2.78 -30.61
N SER A 522 4.99 3.87 -29.87
CA SER A 522 6.35 4.43 -29.66
C SER A 522 6.56 5.02 -28.27
N GLY A 523 5.61 4.81 -27.35
CA GLY A 523 5.48 5.49 -26.07
C GLY A 523 4.03 5.85 -25.83
N TRP A 524 3.71 6.30 -24.63
CA TRP A 524 2.33 6.64 -24.27
C TRP A 524 2.02 8.13 -24.55
N LEU A 525 0.75 8.42 -24.77
CA LEU A 525 0.19 9.77 -24.71
C LEU A 525 -0.29 10.02 -23.28
N VAL A 526 0.04 11.16 -22.70
CA VAL A 526 -0.32 11.49 -21.31
C VAL A 526 -1.82 11.61 -21.12
N GLY A 527 -2.29 11.40 -19.90
CA GLY A 527 -3.70 11.50 -19.54
C GLY A 527 -3.91 12.07 -18.14
N GLU A 528 -4.96 12.87 -17.98
CA GLU A 528 -5.42 13.39 -16.71
C GLU A 528 -6.67 12.66 -16.26
N GLY A 529 -6.85 12.52 -14.95
CA GLY A 529 -8.09 12.00 -14.40
C GLY A 529 -8.08 11.94 -12.89
N VAL A 530 -9.29 11.90 -12.33
CA VAL A 530 -9.52 11.73 -10.90
C VAL A 530 -10.64 10.73 -10.73
N GLY A 531 -10.49 9.76 -9.83
CA GLY A 531 -11.50 8.72 -9.61
C GLY A 531 -11.56 8.26 -8.16
N ALA A 532 -12.70 7.69 -7.78
CA ALA A 532 -12.94 7.08 -6.48
C ALA A 532 -13.90 5.89 -6.58
N VAL A 533 -13.68 4.90 -5.71
CA VAL A 533 -14.59 3.79 -5.43
C VAL A 533 -14.84 3.67 -3.93
N LEU A 534 -16.07 3.31 -3.56
CA LEU A 534 -16.44 2.94 -2.19
C LEU A 534 -16.60 1.43 -2.11
N LEU A 535 -15.90 0.83 -1.16
CA LEU A 535 -15.83 -0.61 -0.96
C LEU A 535 -16.51 -1.03 0.34
N LYS A 536 -17.32 -2.09 0.30
CA LYS A 536 -17.95 -2.74 1.46
C LYS A 536 -17.89 -4.26 1.35
N PRO A 537 -17.93 -5.03 2.45
CA PRO A 537 -18.11 -6.48 2.36
C PRO A 537 -19.38 -6.80 1.54
N LEU A 538 -19.29 -7.72 0.59
CA LEU A 538 -20.40 -7.98 -0.35
C LEU A 538 -21.69 -8.40 0.37
N ASP A 539 -21.58 -9.25 1.38
CA ASP A 539 -22.70 -9.68 2.21
C ASP A 539 -23.39 -8.50 2.93
N ARG A 540 -22.60 -7.57 3.46
CA ARG A 540 -23.12 -6.32 4.07
C ARG A 540 -23.75 -5.40 3.04
N ALA A 541 -23.11 -5.21 1.88
CA ALA A 541 -23.68 -4.41 0.79
C ALA A 541 -25.04 -4.96 0.34
N LEU A 542 -25.14 -6.29 0.22
CA LEU A 542 -26.38 -6.96 -0.15
C LEU A 542 -27.46 -6.82 0.94
N ALA A 543 -27.10 -6.96 2.21
CA ALA A 543 -28.01 -6.83 3.36
C ALA A 543 -28.53 -5.39 3.52
N ASP A 544 -27.65 -4.40 3.36
CA ASP A 544 -27.98 -2.98 3.51
C ASP A 544 -28.81 -2.46 2.33
N GLY A 545 -28.87 -3.22 1.23
CA GLY A 545 -29.58 -2.83 0.02
C GLY A 545 -28.80 -1.82 -0.83
N ASP A 546 -27.48 -1.83 -0.76
CA ASP A 546 -26.61 -0.94 -1.54
C ASP A 546 -26.66 -1.24 -3.05
N PRO A 547 -26.39 -0.24 -3.90
CA PRO A 547 -25.98 -0.48 -5.28
C PRO A 547 -24.70 -1.35 -5.30
N VAL A 548 -24.57 -2.22 -6.29
CA VAL A 548 -23.35 -3.01 -6.51
C VAL A 548 -22.95 -2.89 -7.98
N HIS A 549 -21.82 -2.25 -8.24
CA HIS A 549 -21.31 -1.98 -9.60
C HIS A 549 -20.41 -3.09 -10.10
N ALA A 550 -19.64 -3.68 -9.20
CA ALA A 550 -18.73 -4.79 -9.44
C ALA A 550 -18.36 -5.44 -8.10
N VAL A 551 -17.65 -6.57 -8.15
CA VAL A 551 -17.12 -7.29 -6.99
C VAL A 551 -15.62 -7.49 -7.15
N LEU A 552 -14.84 -7.07 -6.15
CA LEU A 552 -13.43 -7.39 -6.01
C LEU A 552 -13.31 -8.78 -5.36
N ARG A 553 -12.72 -9.73 -6.08
CA ARG A 553 -12.58 -11.12 -5.64
C ARG A 553 -11.19 -11.46 -5.12
N GLY A 554 -10.18 -10.73 -5.59
CA GLY A 554 -8.80 -10.87 -5.16
C GLY A 554 -7.91 -9.86 -5.85
N GLY A 555 -6.67 -9.74 -5.38
CA GLY A 555 -5.68 -8.84 -5.94
C GLY A 555 -4.27 -9.16 -5.47
N ALA A 556 -3.28 -8.70 -6.22
CA ALA A 556 -1.89 -8.84 -5.83
C ALA A 556 -1.08 -7.62 -6.26
N LEU A 557 -0.11 -7.27 -5.43
CA LEU A 557 0.95 -6.30 -5.71
C LEU A 557 2.30 -7.00 -5.55
N LEU A 558 3.15 -6.93 -6.57
CA LEU A 558 4.51 -7.49 -6.56
C LEU A 558 5.49 -6.47 -7.16
N HIS A 559 6.79 -6.74 -6.99
CA HIS A 559 7.86 -5.98 -7.63
C HIS A 559 8.66 -6.86 -8.57
N SER A 560 9.15 -6.30 -9.69
CA SER A 560 9.99 -7.00 -10.67
C SER A 560 11.29 -7.54 -10.05
N GLY A 561 11.81 -6.84 -9.04
CA GLY A 561 13.06 -7.16 -8.37
C GLY A 561 14.25 -6.65 -9.19
N THR A 562 15.35 -7.40 -9.22
CA THR A 562 16.50 -7.06 -10.06
C THR A 562 16.22 -7.49 -11.50
N THR A 563 16.10 -6.51 -12.39
CA THR A 563 16.14 -6.70 -13.84
C THR A 563 17.51 -6.27 -14.38
N ARG A 564 17.75 -6.45 -15.68
CA ARG A 564 19.03 -6.07 -16.32
C ARG A 564 19.34 -4.59 -16.24
N GLN A 565 18.30 -3.76 -16.29
CA GLN A 565 18.38 -2.33 -16.11
C GLN A 565 17.09 -1.83 -15.46
N PHE A 566 17.23 -0.89 -14.53
CA PHE A 566 16.09 -0.18 -13.95
C PHE A 566 15.21 0.42 -15.06
N GLY A 567 13.89 0.21 -14.98
CA GLY A 567 12.96 0.66 -16.03
C GLY A 567 12.50 -0.44 -16.99
N ILE A 568 13.21 -1.59 -17.07
CA ILE A 568 12.87 -2.67 -18.00
C ILE A 568 11.81 -3.60 -17.39
N PRO A 569 10.72 -3.92 -18.13
CA PRO A 569 9.69 -4.85 -17.68
C PRO A 569 10.17 -6.31 -17.66
N ASP A 570 9.64 -7.11 -16.73
CA ASP A 570 9.86 -8.56 -16.67
C ASP A 570 8.53 -9.31 -16.92
N PRO A 571 8.34 -9.98 -18.08
CA PRO A 571 7.11 -10.69 -18.41
C PRO A 571 6.81 -11.87 -17.48
N ARG A 572 7.85 -12.51 -16.89
CA ARG A 572 7.65 -13.62 -15.94
C ARG A 572 7.05 -13.10 -14.64
N ARG A 573 7.47 -11.90 -14.20
CA ARG A 573 6.93 -11.23 -13.01
C ARG A 573 5.53 -10.66 -13.25
N GLN A 574 5.24 -10.20 -14.47
CA GLN A 574 3.87 -9.85 -14.89
C GLN A 574 2.94 -11.07 -14.81
N GLU A 575 3.38 -12.22 -15.32
CA GLU A 575 2.62 -13.48 -15.18
C GLU A 575 2.45 -13.86 -13.70
N GLN A 576 3.51 -13.77 -12.90
CA GLN A 576 3.48 -14.10 -11.48
C GLN A 576 2.46 -13.27 -10.69
N VAL A 577 2.37 -11.95 -10.93
CA VAL A 577 1.39 -11.12 -10.22
C VAL A 577 -0.04 -11.44 -10.63
N MET A 578 -0.29 -11.77 -11.90
CA MET A 578 -1.61 -12.22 -12.35
C MET A 578 -1.99 -13.56 -11.71
N ARG A 579 -1.07 -14.53 -11.65
CA ARG A 579 -1.28 -15.80 -10.95
C ARG A 579 -1.51 -15.61 -9.45
N ALA A 580 -0.80 -14.68 -8.82
CA ALA A 580 -1.00 -14.36 -7.41
C ALA A 580 -2.39 -13.76 -7.15
N ALA A 581 -2.87 -12.85 -8.00
CA ALA A 581 -4.21 -12.30 -7.89
C ALA A 581 -5.31 -13.37 -8.08
N LEU A 582 -5.11 -14.30 -9.01
CA LEU A 582 -5.99 -15.46 -9.19
C LEU A 582 -5.99 -16.40 -7.98
N ALA A 583 -4.81 -16.72 -7.45
CA ALA A 583 -4.66 -17.56 -6.26
C ALA A 583 -5.34 -16.93 -5.05
N ASP A 584 -5.18 -15.62 -4.86
CA ASP A 584 -5.86 -14.84 -3.82
C ASP A 584 -7.40 -14.92 -3.96
N ALA A 585 -7.90 -14.81 -5.20
CA ALA A 585 -9.32 -14.97 -5.51
C ALA A 585 -9.82 -16.43 -5.43
N ARG A 586 -8.93 -17.41 -5.26
CA ARG A 586 -9.16 -18.85 -5.41
C ARG A 586 -9.78 -19.21 -6.77
N LEU A 587 -9.28 -18.58 -7.82
CA LEU A 587 -9.69 -18.80 -9.20
C LEU A 587 -8.51 -19.29 -10.04
N THR A 588 -8.83 -19.79 -11.22
CA THR A 588 -7.86 -20.21 -12.23
C THR A 588 -7.91 -19.29 -13.45
N ALA A 589 -6.95 -19.41 -14.36
CA ALA A 589 -6.99 -18.66 -15.62
C ALA A 589 -8.24 -19.02 -16.47
N GLY A 590 -8.78 -20.24 -16.31
CA GLY A 590 -10.01 -20.66 -16.99
C GLY A 590 -11.23 -19.82 -16.64
N ASP A 591 -11.24 -19.23 -15.43
CA ASP A 591 -12.33 -18.43 -14.89
C ASP A 591 -12.39 -16.99 -15.40
N ILE A 592 -11.37 -16.55 -16.14
CA ILE A 592 -11.27 -15.16 -16.62
C ILE A 592 -11.80 -15.05 -18.04
N GLY A 593 -12.74 -14.12 -18.21
CA GLY A 593 -13.45 -13.87 -19.45
C GLY A 593 -12.92 -12.69 -20.27
N TYR A 594 -12.17 -11.80 -19.63
CA TYR A 594 -11.65 -10.57 -20.22
C TYR A 594 -10.41 -10.07 -19.48
N VAL A 595 -9.53 -9.35 -20.17
CA VAL A 595 -8.40 -8.67 -19.54
C VAL A 595 -8.39 -7.19 -19.96
N GLU A 596 -8.44 -6.31 -18.98
CA GLU A 596 -8.13 -4.88 -19.16
C GLU A 596 -6.65 -4.68 -18.84
N ALA A 597 -5.85 -4.54 -19.89
CA ALA A 597 -4.40 -4.53 -19.86
C ALA A 597 -3.81 -3.23 -19.31
N ALA A 598 -2.55 -3.31 -18.87
CA ALA A 598 -1.74 -2.15 -18.51
C ALA A 598 -1.33 -1.34 -19.75
N ALA A 599 -1.26 -1.98 -20.91
CA ALA A 599 -0.84 -1.44 -22.20
C ALA A 599 -1.28 0.00 -22.49
N ALA A 600 -0.30 0.82 -22.86
CA ALA A 600 -0.42 2.27 -22.93
C ALA A 600 0.15 2.88 -24.22
N GLY A 601 0.69 2.06 -25.13
CA GLY A 601 1.40 2.54 -26.32
C GLY A 601 2.91 2.38 -26.22
N ALA A 602 3.42 1.81 -25.13
CA ALA A 602 4.82 1.44 -25.02
C ALA A 602 5.02 0.10 -25.75
N ALA A 603 5.24 0.15 -27.07
CA ALA A 603 5.18 -0.98 -28.01
C ALA A 603 5.72 -2.32 -27.46
N LEU A 604 6.86 -2.26 -26.78
CA LEU A 604 7.54 -3.43 -26.28
C LEU A 604 6.99 -3.91 -24.94
N ALA A 605 6.66 -3.00 -24.01
CA ALA A 605 5.97 -3.36 -22.78
C ALA A 605 4.57 -3.94 -23.09
N ASP A 606 3.85 -3.36 -24.05
CA ASP A 606 2.55 -3.84 -24.52
C ASP A 606 2.67 -5.28 -25.08
N ALA A 607 3.71 -5.57 -25.88
CA ALA A 607 3.94 -6.91 -26.44
C ALA A 607 4.41 -7.94 -25.40
N LEU A 608 5.18 -7.51 -24.40
CA LEU A 608 5.61 -8.36 -23.28
C LEU A 608 4.44 -8.70 -22.34
N GLU A 609 3.53 -7.75 -22.10
CA GLU A 609 2.29 -8.03 -21.38
C GLU A 609 1.45 -9.07 -22.14
N PHE A 610 1.31 -8.91 -23.47
CA PHE A 610 0.60 -9.88 -24.31
C PHE A 610 1.25 -11.27 -24.27
N THR A 611 2.58 -11.33 -24.22
CA THR A 611 3.34 -12.57 -24.01
C THR A 611 3.03 -13.23 -22.66
N ALA A 612 3.04 -12.44 -21.58
CA ALA A 612 2.71 -12.93 -20.24
C ALA A 612 1.27 -13.46 -20.16
N LEU A 613 0.33 -12.78 -20.82
CA LEU A 613 -1.06 -13.23 -20.96
C LEU A 613 -1.16 -14.51 -21.78
N GLY A 614 -0.43 -14.61 -22.90
CA GLY A 614 -0.32 -15.83 -23.69
C GLY A 614 0.16 -17.04 -22.87
N ARG A 615 1.14 -16.85 -21.97
CA ARG A 615 1.60 -17.89 -21.04
C ARG A 615 0.60 -18.22 -19.94
N LEU A 616 -0.12 -17.21 -19.43
CA LEU A 616 -1.14 -17.39 -18.42
C LEU A 616 -2.30 -18.25 -18.94
N PHE A 617 -2.76 -18.00 -20.17
CA PHE A 617 -3.94 -18.63 -20.77
C PHE A 617 -3.61 -19.81 -21.70
N GLY A 618 -2.37 -19.95 -22.16
CA GLY A 618 -1.93 -21.06 -23.01
C GLY A 618 -1.68 -22.35 -22.23
N ALA A 619 -2.02 -23.50 -22.82
CA ALA A 619 -1.67 -24.80 -22.26
C ALA A 619 -0.15 -25.01 -22.33
N THR A 620 0.48 -25.30 -21.19
CA THR A 620 1.91 -25.67 -21.10
C THR A 620 2.18 -27.00 -21.79
N GLY A 621 2.34 -26.96 -23.10
CA GLY A 621 2.86 -28.08 -23.90
C GLY A 621 4.36 -27.93 -24.15
N ALA A 622 5.20 -28.18 -23.13
CA ALA A 622 6.55 -28.78 -23.24
C ALA A 622 7.35 -28.66 -21.91
N ALA A 623 7.62 -29.82 -21.30
CA ALA A 623 8.64 -30.13 -20.28
C ALA A 623 8.51 -29.55 -18.85
N GLY A 624 8.13 -30.41 -17.89
CA GLY A 624 8.42 -30.19 -16.46
C GLY A 624 7.43 -30.74 -15.42
N ASN A 625 7.24 -32.05 -15.39
CA ASN A 625 6.99 -32.91 -14.22
C ASN A 625 6.08 -32.40 -13.06
N GLY A 626 4.86 -32.94 -12.98
CA GLY A 626 4.22 -33.24 -11.68
C GLY A 626 2.88 -32.53 -11.40
N ALA A 627 1.81 -33.33 -11.50
CA ALA A 627 0.60 -33.26 -10.67
C ALA A 627 -0.41 -32.09 -10.78
N ASP A 628 -0.43 -31.29 -11.84
CA ASP A 628 -1.53 -30.33 -12.09
C ASP A 628 -2.10 -30.36 -13.52
N ALA A 629 -1.93 -31.51 -14.19
CA ALA A 629 -2.49 -31.79 -15.52
C ALA A 629 -3.99 -32.09 -15.40
N GLY A 630 -4.79 -31.05 -15.23
CA GLY A 630 -6.22 -31.23 -15.04
C GLY A 630 -7.11 -30.05 -15.38
N LEU A 631 -6.72 -29.09 -16.22
CA LEU A 631 -7.67 -28.11 -16.78
C LEU A 631 -7.30 -27.78 -18.23
N GLY A 632 -7.93 -28.52 -19.15
CA GLY A 632 -7.85 -28.25 -20.56
C GLY A 632 -8.40 -26.87 -20.90
N ALA A 633 -7.87 -26.31 -21.99
CA ALA A 633 -8.66 -25.44 -22.84
C ALA A 633 -10.05 -26.06 -22.98
N ASP A 634 -11.08 -25.39 -22.49
CA ASP A 634 -12.44 -25.72 -22.84
C ASP A 634 -12.54 -25.47 -24.35
N ALA A 635 -12.45 -26.55 -25.14
CA ALA A 635 -12.08 -26.57 -26.56
C ALA A 635 -13.09 -25.86 -27.49
N GLY A 636 -14.03 -25.07 -26.95
CA GLY A 636 -15.06 -24.33 -27.67
C GLY A 636 -15.14 -22.82 -27.41
N LEU A 637 -14.40 -22.23 -26.46
CA LEU A 637 -14.61 -20.81 -26.05
C LEU A 637 -13.69 -19.77 -26.74
N GLY A 638 -12.74 -20.19 -27.57
CA GLY A 638 -11.82 -19.28 -28.27
C GLY A 638 -10.81 -18.53 -27.35
N PRO A 639 -9.95 -17.68 -27.93
CA PRO A 639 -8.94 -16.93 -27.17
C PRO A 639 -9.58 -15.90 -26.21
N VAL A 640 -8.93 -15.65 -25.07
CA VAL A 640 -9.41 -14.66 -24.08
C VAL A 640 -9.28 -13.25 -24.67
N PRO A 641 -10.35 -12.43 -24.69
CA PRO A 641 -10.29 -11.06 -25.18
C PRO A 641 -9.50 -10.16 -24.23
N VAL A 642 -8.60 -9.35 -24.80
CA VAL A 642 -7.74 -8.38 -24.12
C VAL A 642 -8.01 -7.00 -24.68
N GLY A 643 -8.13 -5.98 -23.83
CA GLY A 643 -8.22 -4.61 -24.30
C GLY A 643 -7.57 -3.58 -23.40
N SER A 644 -7.61 -2.32 -23.84
CA SER A 644 -7.14 -1.17 -23.07
C SER A 644 -8.04 0.03 -23.31
N VAL A 645 -8.34 0.78 -22.25
CA VAL A 645 -9.06 2.07 -22.29
C VAL A 645 -8.14 3.26 -22.63
N LYS A 646 -6.83 3.08 -22.48
CA LYS A 646 -5.83 4.16 -22.64
C LYS A 646 -5.80 4.78 -24.05
N PRO A 647 -6.10 4.05 -25.15
CA PRO A 647 -6.34 4.66 -26.46
C PRO A 647 -7.49 5.67 -26.54
N ASN A 648 -8.42 5.65 -25.58
CA ASN A 648 -9.55 6.57 -25.50
C ASN A 648 -9.26 7.75 -24.55
N THR A 649 -8.55 7.51 -23.45
CA THR A 649 -8.37 8.50 -22.36
C THR A 649 -6.94 9.02 -22.22
N GLY A 650 -5.95 8.42 -22.89
CA GLY A 650 -4.54 8.60 -22.58
C GLY A 650 -4.10 7.74 -21.39
N HIS A 651 -2.80 7.79 -21.09
CA HIS A 651 -2.24 7.15 -19.91
C HIS A 651 -2.42 8.02 -18.68
N LEU A 652 -3.44 7.71 -17.88
CA LEU A 652 -3.80 8.44 -16.66
C LEU A 652 -2.86 8.20 -15.47
N GLU A 653 -1.71 7.56 -15.70
CA GLU A 653 -0.68 7.28 -14.69
C GLU A 653 -1.31 6.74 -13.39
N ALA A 654 -1.16 7.43 -12.25
CA ALA A 654 -1.71 7.04 -10.96
C ALA A 654 -3.25 6.84 -10.94
N ALA A 655 -4.01 7.50 -11.84
CA ALA A 655 -5.46 7.39 -11.93
C ALA A 655 -5.95 6.37 -12.97
N SER A 656 -5.04 5.65 -13.66
CA SER A 656 -5.40 4.71 -14.76
C SER A 656 -6.44 3.67 -14.37
N VAL A 657 -6.39 3.16 -13.14
CA VAL A 657 -7.31 2.11 -12.67
C VAL A 657 -8.77 2.56 -12.71
N PHE A 658 -9.06 3.85 -12.53
CA PHE A 658 -10.44 4.34 -12.49
C PHE A 658 -11.08 4.38 -13.88
N ALA A 659 -10.31 4.66 -14.94
CA ALA A 659 -10.79 4.49 -16.32
C ALA A 659 -11.00 3.00 -16.66
N GLN A 660 -10.09 2.14 -16.22
CA GLN A 660 -10.17 0.69 -16.41
C GLN A 660 -11.41 0.09 -15.71
N LEU A 661 -11.63 0.43 -14.43
CA LEU A 661 -12.82 0.01 -13.68
C LEU A 661 -14.11 0.60 -14.25
N GLY A 662 -14.11 1.88 -14.66
CA GLY A 662 -15.26 2.51 -15.30
C GLY A 662 -15.67 1.79 -16.57
N LYS A 663 -14.70 1.45 -17.44
CA LYS A 663 -14.94 0.62 -18.63
C LYS A 663 -15.53 -0.73 -18.26
N LEU A 664 -14.97 -1.45 -17.28
CA LEU A 664 -15.52 -2.74 -16.85
C LEU A 664 -16.96 -2.65 -16.33
N ILE A 665 -17.25 -1.65 -15.50
CA ILE A 665 -18.60 -1.42 -14.96
C ILE A 665 -19.59 -1.15 -16.12
N ALA A 666 -19.20 -0.34 -17.10
CA ALA A 666 -20.03 -0.08 -18.29
C ALA A 666 -20.24 -1.38 -19.11
N GLN A 667 -19.20 -2.18 -19.29
CA GLN A 667 -19.29 -3.47 -19.99
C GLN A 667 -20.20 -4.47 -19.27
N PHE A 668 -20.17 -4.54 -17.92
CA PHE A 668 -21.09 -5.37 -17.14
C PHE A 668 -22.54 -4.93 -17.29
N ARG A 669 -22.80 -3.62 -17.22
CA ARG A 669 -24.15 -3.05 -17.37
C ARG A 669 -24.77 -3.35 -18.72
N ARG A 670 -23.97 -3.40 -19.78
CA ARG A 670 -24.44 -3.67 -21.15
C ARG A 670 -24.35 -5.14 -21.56
N ASP A 671 -23.75 -6.00 -20.74
CA ASP A 671 -23.40 -7.37 -21.11
C ASP A 671 -22.61 -7.46 -22.44
N ARG A 672 -21.68 -6.53 -22.66
CA ARG A 672 -20.89 -6.45 -23.90
C ARG A 672 -19.50 -5.89 -23.64
N LEU A 673 -18.51 -6.32 -24.42
CA LEU A 673 -17.18 -5.72 -24.41
C LEU A 673 -17.13 -4.52 -25.36
N TYR A 674 -16.33 -3.51 -25.03
CA TYR A 674 -15.97 -2.47 -26.01
C TYR A 674 -14.75 -2.89 -26.81
N PRO A 675 -14.70 -2.55 -28.11
CA PRO A 675 -13.50 -2.75 -28.88
C PRO A 675 -12.35 -1.89 -28.32
N THR A 676 -11.13 -2.41 -28.42
CA THR A 676 -9.94 -1.59 -28.19
C THR A 676 -9.74 -0.70 -29.39
N ARG A 677 -9.74 0.61 -29.18
CA ARG A 677 -9.50 1.59 -30.24
C ARG A 677 -8.06 1.49 -30.72
N LEU A 678 -7.87 1.33 -32.04
CA LEU A 678 -6.57 1.30 -32.70
C LEU A 678 -6.47 2.45 -33.71
N THR A 679 -5.34 3.15 -33.75
CA THR A 679 -5.08 4.24 -34.72
C THR A 679 -4.37 3.75 -35.99
N SER A 680 -3.90 2.50 -36.00
CA SER A 680 -3.29 1.82 -37.14
C SER A 680 -3.42 0.31 -36.97
N ALA A 681 -2.73 -0.48 -37.80
CA ALA A 681 -2.77 -1.93 -37.72
C ALA A 681 -2.27 -2.44 -36.36
N ALA A 682 -2.77 -3.58 -35.92
CA ALA A 682 -2.26 -4.23 -34.71
C ALA A 682 -0.78 -4.59 -34.87
N ASN A 683 -0.01 -4.49 -33.79
CA ASN A 683 1.39 -4.88 -33.77
C ASN A 683 1.52 -6.36 -34.15
N PRO A 684 2.30 -6.70 -35.21
CA PRO A 684 2.44 -8.08 -35.67
C PRO A 684 2.94 -9.05 -34.59
N ALA A 685 3.71 -8.56 -33.61
CA ALA A 685 4.22 -9.37 -32.51
C ALA A 685 3.12 -9.97 -31.61
N LEU A 686 1.89 -9.43 -31.67
CA LEU A 686 0.75 -9.94 -30.90
C LEU A 686 0.17 -11.22 -31.53
N ALA A 687 0.40 -11.46 -32.83
CA ALA A 687 -0.18 -12.61 -33.54
C ALA A 687 0.35 -13.96 -33.02
N ALA A 688 1.57 -13.99 -32.45
CA ALA A 688 2.20 -15.19 -31.92
C ALA A 688 1.38 -15.88 -30.80
N TYR A 689 0.49 -15.15 -30.13
CA TYR A 689 -0.34 -15.66 -29.02
C TYR A 689 -1.83 -15.76 -29.37
N GLY A 690 -2.20 -15.58 -30.64
CA GLY A 690 -3.58 -15.49 -31.12
C GLY A 690 -4.46 -16.71 -30.83
N ALA A 691 -3.86 -17.86 -30.49
CA ALA A 691 -4.57 -19.05 -30.07
C ALA A 691 -5.06 -19.01 -28.61
N SER A 692 -4.42 -18.21 -27.75
CA SER A 692 -4.72 -18.13 -26.31
C SER A 692 -5.37 -16.79 -25.91
N VAL A 693 -4.92 -15.70 -26.53
CA VAL A 693 -5.40 -14.34 -26.27
C VAL A 693 -5.60 -13.58 -27.58
N ALA A 694 -6.59 -12.71 -27.62
CA ALA A 694 -6.90 -11.89 -28.79
C ALA A 694 -7.29 -10.47 -28.38
N LEU A 695 -6.97 -9.48 -29.20
CA LEU A 695 -7.46 -8.12 -28.97
C LEU A 695 -8.99 -8.10 -29.09
N ALA A 696 -9.64 -7.43 -28.14
CA ALA A 696 -11.08 -7.18 -28.19
C ALA A 696 -11.37 -6.26 -29.38
N GLY A 697 -11.85 -6.84 -30.49
CA GLY A 697 -12.22 -6.14 -31.71
C GLY A 697 -13.72 -5.86 -31.81
N PRO A 698 -14.18 -5.22 -32.90
CA PRO A 698 -15.60 -4.91 -33.12
C PRO A 698 -16.53 -6.13 -33.15
N SER A 699 -15.99 -7.33 -33.41
CA SER A 699 -16.72 -8.60 -33.40
C SER A 699 -16.68 -9.32 -32.04
N ALA A 700 -15.90 -8.81 -31.06
CA ALA A 700 -15.79 -9.37 -29.72
C ALA A 700 -16.98 -8.93 -28.85
N ASP A 701 -18.20 -9.29 -29.26
CA ASP A 701 -19.42 -8.78 -28.64
C ASP A 701 -19.82 -9.51 -27.34
N ARG A 702 -19.24 -10.67 -27.07
CA ARG A 702 -19.68 -11.55 -25.97
C ARG A 702 -18.55 -11.85 -25.01
N TRP A 703 -18.82 -11.62 -23.73
CA TRP A 703 -17.97 -12.05 -22.64
C TRP A 703 -17.77 -13.57 -22.69
N ARG A 704 -16.52 -14.02 -22.63
CA ARG A 704 -16.26 -15.39 -22.20
C ARG A 704 -16.68 -15.48 -20.73
N THR A 705 -17.42 -16.51 -20.37
CA THR A 705 -17.90 -16.70 -18.99
C THR A 705 -17.24 -17.93 -18.39
N ALA A 706 -16.98 -17.87 -17.08
CA ALA A 706 -16.51 -19.04 -16.34
C ALA A 706 -17.59 -20.14 -16.30
N PRO A 707 -17.26 -21.38 -15.91
CA PRO A 707 -18.26 -22.39 -15.58
C PRO A 707 -19.27 -21.82 -14.56
N GLY A 708 -20.55 -21.79 -14.91
CA GLY A 708 -21.61 -21.12 -14.13
C GLY A 708 -22.04 -19.75 -14.64
N GLY A 709 -21.43 -19.24 -15.72
CA GLY A 709 -21.93 -18.06 -16.45
C GLY A 709 -21.46 -16.70 -15.92
N THR A 710 -20.65 -16.67 -14.87
CA THR A 710 -20.18 -15.42 -14.27
C THR A 710 -19.11 -14.73 -15.14
N ARG A 711 -19.28 -13.43 -15.38
CA ARG A 711 -18.31 -12.57 -16.06
C ARG A 711 -17.23 -12.09 -15.09
N ARG A 712 -15.97 -12.37 -15.43
CA ARG A 712 -14.80 -11.97 -14.63
C ARG A 712 -13.73 -11.37 -15.52
N ALA A 713 -13.02 -10.38 -15.00
CA ALA A 713 -11.91 -9.72 -15.67
C ALA A 713 -10.67 -9.61 -14.78
N LEU A 714 -9.50 -9.62 -15.42
CA LEU A 714 -8.28 -9.10 -14.80
C LEU A 714 -8.11 -7.63 -15.16
N VAL A 715 -7.72 -6.81 -14.19
CA VAL A 715 -7.25 -5.43 -14.42
C VAL A 715 -5.78 -5.36 -14.06
N ASN A 716 -4.93 -5.06 -15.04
CA ASN A 716 -3.48 -5.00 -14.86
C ASN A 716 -2.97 -3.56 -14.78
N GLY A 717 -1.93 -3.38 -13.96
CA GLY A 717 -1.12 -2.16 -13.92
C GLY A 717 0.36 -2.51 -13.76
N PHE A 718 1.20 -2.03 -14.67
CA PHE A 718 2.65 -2.26 -14.64
C PHE A 718 3.41 -0.93 -14.75
N ALA A 719 4.13 -0.55 -13.70
CA ALA A 719 4.98 0.63 -13.72
C ALA A 719 6.39 0.29 -14.23
N GLY A 720 6.99 1.19 -15.00
CA GLY A 720 8.38 1.05 -15.45
C GLY A 720 9.36 0.93 -14.27
N GLY A 721 9.07 1.55 -13.13
CA GLY A 721 9.84 1.43 -11.90
C GLY A 721 9.84 0.02 -11.26
N GLY A 722 9.05 -0.92 -11.77
CA GLY A 722 9.04 -2.33 -11.34
C GLY A 722 7.86 -2.76 -10.48
N SER A 723 7.03 -1.82 -10.02
CA SER A 723 5.80 -2.14 -9.28
C SER A 723 4.74 -2.68 -10.23
N TYR A 724 4.22 -3.88 -9.94
CA TYR A 724 3.21 -4.57 -10.73
C TYR A 724 1.99 -4.90 -9.87
N GLY A 725 0.80 -4.75 -10.45
CA GLY A 725 -0.45 -5.05 -9.80
C GLY A 725 -1.46 -5.71 -10.73
N SER A 726 -2.28 -6.59 -10.17
CA SER A 726 -3.40 -7.22 -10.86
C SER A 726 -4.58 -7.38 -9.92
N LEU A 727 -5.79 -7.03 -10.38
CA LEU A 727 -7.05 -7.18 -9.64
C LEU A 727 -7.98 -8.14 -10.38
N VAL A 728 -8.69 -8.98 -9.63
CA VAL A 728 -9.77 -9.84 -10.14
C VAL A 728 -11.10 -9.16 -9.88
N ILE A 729 -11.77 -8.75 -10.96
CA ILE A 729 -13.07 -8.07 -10.93
C ILE A 729 -14.14 -9.03 -11.44
N GLU A 730 -15.24 -9.14 -10.71
CA GLU A 730 -16.41 -9.94 -11.05
C GLU A 730 -17.64 -9.04 -11.22
N GLU A 731 -18.57 -9.45 -12.08
CA GLU A 731 -19.85 -8.75 -12.24
C GLU A 731 -20.69 -8.79 -10.95
N PRO A 732 -21.64 -7.85 -10.76
CA PRO A 732 -22.57 -7.90 -9.64
C PRO A 732 -23.39 -9.20 -9.61
N PRO A 733 -23.67 -9.79 -8.44
CA PRO A 733 -24.50 -10.99 -8.35
C PRO A 733 -25.94 -10.69 -8.77
N ALA A 734 -26.64 -11.68 -9.33
CA ALA A 734 -28.03 -11.51 -9.80
C ALA A 734 -28.99 -10.98 -8.72
N ALA A 735 -28.75 -11.31 -7.44
CA ALA A 735 -29.52 -10.80 -6.31
C ALA A 735 -29.38 -9.27 -6.10
N ALA A 736 -28.29 -8.66 -6.59
CA ALA A 736 -28.10 -7.21 -6.58
C ALA A 736 -28.84 -6.52 -7.73
N THR A 737 -29.13 -7.24 -8.83
CA THR A 737 -29.76 -6.69 -10.04
C THR A 737 -31.24 -7.03 -10.18
N ALA A 738 -31.76 -7.98 -9.39
CA ALA A 738 -33.18 -8.36 -9.40
C ALA A 738 -34.08 -7.23 -8.89
N ALA A 739 -35.04 -6.80 -9.73
CA ALA A 739 -36.14 -5.95 -9.30
C ALA A 739 -37.21 -6.80 -8.57
N PRO A 740 -37.81 -6.33 -7.47
CA PRO A 740 -38.93 -7.02 -6.85
C PRO A 740 -40.13 -7.06 -7.82
N ALA A 741 -40.78 -8.21 -7.97
CA ALA A 741 -41.98 -8.33 -8.78
C ALA A 741 -43.11 -7.45 -8.23
N GLY A 742 -43.69 -6.57 -9.07
CA GLY A 742 -44.81 -5.70 -8.71
C GLY A 742 -44.47 -4.38 -8.02
N ALA A 743 -43.20 -3.99 -7.93
CA ALA A 743 -42.75 -2.79 -7.19
C ALA A 743 -43.08 -1.43 -7.84
N ASP A 744 -43.76 -1.39 -9.00
CA ASP A 744 -43.89 -0.17 -9.83
C ASP A 744 -45.33 0.16 -10.24
N GLU A 745 -46.34 -0.44 -9.58
CA GLU A 745 -47.77 -0.23 -9.91
C GLU A 745 -48.41 0.98 -9.20
N GLY A 746 -47.65 1.73 -8.38
CA GLY A 746 -48.16 2.84 -7.56
C GLY A 746 -47.48 4.19 -7.79
N THR A 747 -48.13 5.26 -7.33
CA THR A 747 -47.53 6.60 -7.21
C THR A 747 -46.43 6.56 -6.15
N GLU A 748 -45.27 7.17 -6.43
CA GLU A 748 -44.17 7.35 -5.48
C GLU A 748 -43.85 8.83 -5.26
N VAL A 749 -43.27 9.15 -4.10
CA VAL A 749 -42.84 10.52 -3.76
C VAL A 749 -41.32 10.63 -3.89
N LEU A 750 -40.88 11.43 -4.85
CA LEU A 750 -39.49 11.79 -5.08
C LEU A 750 -39.19 13.11 -4.38
N VAL A 751 -38.34 13.08 -3.35
CA VAL A 751 -37.87 14.27 -2.62
C VAL A 751 -36.52 14.72 -3.18
N LEU A 752 -36.41 15.99 -3.54
CA LEU A 752 -35.18 16.58 -4.07
C LEU A 752 -34.78 17.77 -3.23
N SER A 753 -33.48 17.93 -2.99
CA SER A 753 -32.90 19.17 -2.46
C SER A 753 -31.55 19.49 -3.09
N ALA A 754 -31.29 20.77 -3.30
CA ALA A 754 -30.01 21.32 -3.73
C ALA A 754 -29.69 22.62 -2.98
N ASP A 755 -28.52 23.19 -3.25
CA ASP A 755 -28.06 24.46 -2.69
C ASP A 755 -28.68 25.70 -3.37
N SER A 756 -29.13 25.57 -4.63
CA SER A 756 -29.81 26.64 -5.37
C SER A 756 -31.01 26.13 -6.21
N PRO A 757 -31.95 27.01 -6.59
CA PRO A 757 -33.04 26.66 -7.51
C PRO A 757 -32.55 26.13 -8.86
N GLU A 758 -31.49 26.71 -9.41
CA GLU A 758 -30.89 26.31 -10.69
C GLU A 758 -30.31 24.90 -10.61
N ASN A 759 -29.64 24.58 -9.51
CA ASN A 759 -29.07 23.25 -9.29
C ASN A 759 -30.15 22.20 -9.04
N LEU A 760 -31.20 22.52 -8.30
CA LEU A 760 -32.33 21.61 -8.13
C LEU A 760 -33.04 21.36 -9.46
N ALA A 761 -33.25 22.39 -10.28
CA ALA A 761 -33.83 22.25 -11.61
C ALA A 761 -32.93 21.41 -12.55
N ARG A 762 -31.61 21.60 -12.50
CA ARG A 762 -30.64 20.80 -13.26
C ARG A 762 -30.68 19.34 -12.83
N TRP A 763 -30.74 19.08 -11.53
CA TRP A 763 -30.80 17.73 -10.99
C TRP A 763 -32.10 17.03 -11.34
N ALA A 764 -33.25 17.71 -11.24
CA ALA A 764 -34.54 17.18 -11.64
C ALA A 764 -34.55 16.77 -13.13
N ARG A 765 -33.96 17.58 -14.02
CA ARG A 765 -33.78 17.21 -15.43
C ARG A 765 -32.84 16.02 -15.63
N SER A 766 -31.76 15.94 -14.86
CA SER A 766 -30.83 14.81 -14.92
C SER A 766 -31.51 13.51 -14.50
N LEU A 767 -32.27 13.52 -13.40
CA LEU A 767 -33.06 12.37 -12.94
C LEU A 767 -34.15 11.97 -13.95
N ALA A 768 -34.81 12.94 -14.59
CA ALA A 768 -35.74 12.65 -15.69
C ALA A 768 -35.03 11.93 -16.85
N GLY A 769 -33.83 12.35 -17.21
CA GLY A 769 -33.01 11.72 -18.24
C GLY A 769 -32.49 10.32 -17.88
N GLU A 770 -32.39 9.97 -16.60
CA GLU A 770 -32.11 8.60 -16.16
C GLU A 770 -33.34 7.71 -16.28
N LEU A 771 -34.51 8.21 -15.87
CA LEU A 771 -35.78 7.48 -16.01
C LEU A 771 -36.13 7.21 -17.49
N ASP A 772 -35.76 8.10 -18.41
CA ASP A 772 -35.94 7.85 -19.83
C ASP A 772 -34.94 6.83 -20.39
N ALA A 773 -33.70 6.86 -19.90
CA ALA A 773 -32.63 5.99 -20.39
C ALA A 773 -32.78 4.54 -19.91
N ASP A 774 -33.33 4.33 -18.71
CA ASP A 774 -33.59 3.01 -18.13
C ASP A 774 -35.08 2.82 -17.81
N PRO A 775 -35.88 2.31 -18.75
CA PRO A 775 -37.28 1.93 -18.52
C PRO A 775 -37.46 0.94 -17.36
N GLY A 776 -36.44 0.14 -17.04
CA GLY A 776 -36.45 -0.84 -15.94
C GLY A 776 -36.08 -0.26 -14.57
N LEU A 777 -35.72 1.03 -14.48
CA LEU A 777 -35.43 1.70 -13.22
C LEU A 777 -36.73 1.91 -12.41
N ALA A 778 -36.90 1.08 -11.38
CA ALA A 778 -38.08 1.11 -10.49
C ALA A 778 -38.16 2.41 -9.69
N LEU A 779 -39.34 3.05 -9.67
CA LEU A 779 -39.52 4.35 -9.06
C LEU A 779 -39.38 4.31 -7.53
N ALA A 780 -39.79 3.20 -6.91
CA ALA A 780 -39.64 2.99 -5.47
C ALA A 780 -38.17 2.93 -5.03
N ALA A 781 -37.28 2.41 -5.89
CA ALA A 781 -35.84 2.40 -5.65
C ALA A 781 -35.23 3.81 -5.75
N VAL A 782 -35.69 4.61 -6.73
CA VAL A 782 -35.32 6.02 -6.85
C VAL A 782 -35.77 6.81 -5.61
N ALA A 783 -37.04 6.66 -5.21
CA ALA A 783 -37.59 7.31 -4.03
C ALA A 783 -36.79 6.95 -2.75
N ARG A 784 -36.43 5.67 -2.59
CA ARG A 784 -35.58 5.21 -1.49
C ARG A 784 -34.20 5.87 -1.53
N THR A 785 -33.49 5.84 -2.66
CA THR A 785 -32.17 6.49 -2.80
C THR A 785 -32.23 7.96 -2.42
N LEU A 786 -33.24 8.69 -2.90
CA LEU A 786 -33.40 10.12 -2.65
C LEU A 786 -33.64 10.43 -1.16
N ARG A 787 -34.37 9.58 -0.44
CA ARG A 787 -34.64 9.74 1.00
C ARG A 787 -33.45 9.38 1.87
N GLU A 788 -32.73 8.32 1.49
CA GLU A 788 -31.76 7.65 2.35
C GLU A 788 -30.29 8.02 2.07
N GLY A 789 -30.00 8.40 0.82
CA GLY A 789 -28.64 8.50 0.29
C GLY A 789 -28.26 9.89 -0.16
N ARG A 790 -29.01 10.92 0.24
CA ARG A 790 -28.79 12.31 -0.16
C ARG A 790 -28.81 13.21 1.06
N ARG A 791 -27.82 14.11 1.15
CA ARG A 791 -27.81 15.19 2.14
C ARG A 791 -28.94 16.17 1.84
N VAL A 792 -29.74 16.47 2.86
CA VAL A 792 -30.83 17.45 2.76
C VAL A 792 -30.25 18.85 2.67
N ARG A 793 -30.71 19.63 1.68
CA ARG A 793 -30.25 20.99 1.41
C ARG A 793 -31.39 22.02 1.46
N ALA A 794 -31.02 23.30 1.38
CA ALA A 794 -31.93 24.42 1.65
C ALA A 794 -33.04 24.58 0.60
N VAL A 795 -32.73 24.38 -0.68
CA VAL A 795 -33.72 24.47 -1.75
C VAL A 795 -34.32 23.09 -1.97
N ARG A 796 -35.63 22.98 -1.80
CA ARG A 796 -36.35 21.70 -1.81
C ARG A 796 -37.43 21.68 -2.88
N GLY A 797 -37.68 20.51 -3.44
CA GLY A 797 -38.80 20.24 -4.34
C GLY A 797 -39.25 18.79 -4.21
N ALA A 798 -40.49 18.51 -4.62
CA ALA A 798 -41.01 17.16 -4.60
C ALA A 798 -41.89 16.84 -5.82
N VAL A 799 -41.82 15.58 -6.26
CA VAL A 799 -42.72 15.00 -7.26
C VAL A 799 -43.48 13.83 -6.64
N ALA A 800 -44.79 13.80 -6.78
CA ALA A 800 -45.60 12.61 -6.56
C ALA A 800 -46.13 12.12 -7.92
N ALA A 801 -45.60 11.01 -8.43
CA ALA A 801 -45.97 10.49 -9.75
C ALA A 801 -45.85 8.96 -9.81
N ASP A 802 -46.58 8.35 -10.74
CA ASP A 802 -46.33 6.98 -11.19
C ASP A 802 -45.15 6.92 -12.16
N ARG A 803 -44.66 5.71 -12.47
CA ARG A 803 -43.51 5.48 -13.36
C ARG A 803 -43.66 6.11 -14.74
N GLY A 804 -44.88 6.11 -15.30
CA GLY A 804 -45.17 6.62 -16.64
C GLY A 804 -45.15 8.14 -16.73
N ARG A 805 -45.34 8.84 -15.61
CA ARG A 805 -45.40 10.31 -15.56
C ARG A 805 -44.21 10.95 -14.83
N ALA A 806 -43.39 10.17 -14.14
CA ALA A 806 -42.33 10.67 -13.28
C ALA A 806 -41.30 11.58 -14.00
N ALA A 807 -40.87 11.21 -15.21
CA ALA A 807 -39.88 11.99 -15.96
C ALA A 807 -40.43 13.38 -16.35
N ASP A 808 -41.66 13.46 -16.87
CA ASP A 808 -42.30 14.73 -17.22
C ASP A 808 -42.64 15.57 -15.98
N ALA A 809 -43.02 14.93 -14.88
CA ALA A 809 -43.25 15.60 -13.61
C ALA A 809 -41.96 16.22 -13.04
N LEU A 810 -40.81 15.55 -13.17
CA LEU A 810 -39.49 16.10 -12.80
C LEU A 810 -39.09 17.28 -13.68
N ARG A 811 -39.36 17.24 -14.99
CA ARG A 811 -39.16 18.40 -15.89
C ARG A 811 -40.03 19.58 -15.48
N THR A 812 -41.30 19.31 -15.18
CA THR A 812 -42.25 20.32 -14.68
C THR A 812 -41.78 20.92 -13.36
N LEU A 813 -41.24 20.09 -12.45
CA LEU A 813 -40.66 20.55 -11.19
C LEU A 813 -39.49 21.49 -11.46
N ALA A 814 -38.61 21.14 -12.40
CA ALA A 814 -37.47 21.98 -12.76
C ALA A 814 -37.89 23.38 -13.21
N GLU A 815 -38.97 23.49 -13.99
CA GLU A 815 -39.51 24.79 -14.40
C GLU A 815 -40.16 25.56 -13.25
N ARG A 816 -40.93 24.88 -12.39
CA ARG A 816 -41.58 25.51 -11.23
C ARG A 816 -40.56 26.06 -10.26
N VAL A 817 -39.52 25.31 -9.95
CA VAL A 817 -38.47 25.72 -9.01
C VAL A 817 -37.73 26.96 -9.49
N LEU A 818 -37.50 27.09 -10.81
CA LEU A 818 -36.88 28.28 -11.39
C LEU A 818 -37.80 29.52 -11.32
N ARG A 819 -39.13 29.35 -11.28
CA ARG A 819 -40.09 30.45 -11.17
C ARG A 819 -40.40 30.82 -9.72
N ASP A 820 -40.62 29.81 -8.89
CA ASP A 820 -41.25 29.93 -7.57
C ASP A 820 -40.22 29.78 -6.43
N GLY A 821 -39.03 29.26 -6.72
CA GLY A 821 -37.98 28.99 -5.73
C GLY A 821 -38.17 27.67 -4.98
N THR A 822 -37.84 27.66 -3.69
CA THR A 822 -37.94 26.46 -2.83
C THR A 822 -39.39 26.10 -2.50
N GLY A 823 -39.66 24.81 -2.29
CA GLY A 823 -40.96 24.29 -1.87
C GLY A 823 -41.90 23.92 -3.01
N ALA A 824 -41.48 24.07 -4.27
CA ALA A 824 -42.28 23.69 -5.43
C ALA A 824 -42.58 22.18 -5.45
N THR A 825 -43.84 21.84 -5.74
CA THR A 825 -44.30 20.44 -5.84
C THR A 825 -45.02 20.18 -7.17
N VAL A 826 -44.98 18.94 -7.63
CA VAL A 826 -45.76 18.43 -8.77
C VAL A 826 -46.45 17.13 -8.35
N GLU A 827 -47.77 17.07 -8.46
CA GLU A 827 -48.56 15.91 -8.02
C GLU A 827 -49.40 15.38 -9.18
N ALA A 828 -49.28 14.08 -9.47
CA ALA A 828 -50.06 13.39 -10.48
C ALA A 828 -51.43 12.94 -9.93
N ALA A 829 -52.35 12.65 -10.86
CA ALA A 829 -53.63 12.02 -10.52
C ALA A 829 -53.39 10.65 -9.86
N GLY A 830 -54.04 10.38 -8.74
CA GLY A 830 -53.83 9.16 -7.95
C GLY A 830 -52.87 9.31 -6.76
N THR A 831 -52.31 10.51 -6.53
CA THR A 831 -51.57 10.81 -5.30
C THR A 831 -52.49 10.65 -4.07
N THR A 832 -52.05 9.93 -3.04
CA THR A 832 -52.83 9.69 -1.82
C THR A 832 -52.75 10.87 -0.84
N PRO A 833 -53.66 10.98 0.15
CA PRO A 833 -53.56 12.00 1.20
C PRO A 833 -52.22 11.96 1.96
N ASP A 834 -51.71 10.76 2.26
CA ASP A 834 -50.44 10.59 2.98
C ASP A 834 -49.24 11.06 2.14
N GLN A 835 -49.25 10.79 0.84
CA GLN A 835 -48.24 11.28 -0.10
C GLN A 835 -48.24 12.81 -0.21
N ARG A 836 -49.43 13.43 -0.23
CA ARG A 836 -49.56 14.90 -0.16
C ARG A 836 -49.07 15.48 1.16
N ALA A 837 -49.33 14.80 2.26
CA ALA A 837 -48.81 15.23 3.57
C ALA A 837 -47.28 15.16 3.58
N LEU A 838 -46.68 14.12 2.97
CA LEU A 838 -45.24 13.99 2.84
C LEU A 838 -44.61 15.09 1.96
N THR A 839 -45.18 15.38 0.78
CA THR A 839 -44.69 16.46 -0.10
C THR A 839 -44.77 17.81 0.61
N ALA A 840 -45.90 18.10 1.28
CA ALA A 840 -46.09 19.33 2.04
C ALA A 840 -45.09 19.46 3.21
N ALA A 841 -44.89 18.38 3.99
CA ALA A 841 -43.94 18.37 5.10
C ALA A 841 -42.50 18.60 4.61
N TRP A 842 -42.10 17.95 3.52
CA TRP A 842 -40.78 18.13 2.90
C TRP A 842 -40.54 19.57 2.45
N SER A 843 -41.51 20.15 1.73
CA SER A 843 -41.47 21.54 1.28
C SER A 843 -41.42 22.54 2.44
N ALA A 844 -42.03 22.20 3.57
CA ALA A 844 -42.01 23.03 4.79
C ALA A 844 -40.73 22.89 5.64
N GLY A 845 -39.75 22.09 5.21
CA GLY A 845 -38.49 21.90 5.94
C GLY A 845 -38.41 20.63 6.78
N GLY A 846 -39.47 19.83 6.86
CA GLY A 846 -39.46 18.53 7.53
C GLY A 846 -38.55 17.51 6.86
N GLU A 847 -38.01 16.57 7.61
CA GLU A 847 -37.26 15.44 7.05
C GLU A 847 -38.23 14.33 6.62
N PRO A 848 -37.97 13.66 5.48
CA PRO A 848 -38.81 12.54 5.08
C PRO A 848 -38.61 11.42 6.11
N PRO A 849 -39.69 10.78 6.61
CA PRO A 849 -39.55 9.66 7.52
C PRO A 849 -38.68 8.59 6.84
N LEU A 850 -37.76 7.95 7.56
CA LEU A 850 -37.07 6.79 7.01
C LEU A 850 -38.05 5.60 6.96
N PRO A 851 -38.01 4.73 5.93
CA PRO A 851 -38.79 3.50 5.95
C PRO A 851 -38.49 2.70 7.22
N ALA A 852 -39.50 2.10 7.85
CA ALA A 852 -39.28 1.22 8.99
C ALA A 852 -38.37 0.05 8.56
N ALA A 853 -37.35 -0.26 9.38
CA ALA A 853 -36.41 -1.35 9.14
C ALA A 853 -37.06 -2.71 9.44
N ASP A 854 -38.15 -3.06 8.75
CA ASP A 854 -38.76 -4.38 8.89
C ASP A 854 -37.92 -5.42 8.15
N ALA A 855 -37.11 -6.15 8.92
CA ALA A 855 -36.18 -7.20 8.49
C ALA A 855 -36.82 -8.40 7.76
N ALA A 856 -38.15 -8.40 7.57
CA ALA A 856 -38.91 -9.51 6.97
C ALA A 856 -39.47 -9.20 5.57
N SER A 857 -39.40 -7.95 5.09
CA SER A 857 -39.70 -7.62 3.69
C SER A 857 -38.51 -6.92 3.07
N ALA A 858 -37.88 -7.54 2.07
CA ALA A 858 -36.80 -6.91 1.32
C ALA A 858 -37.41 -5.75 0.49
N GLY A 859 -37.49 -4.56 1.10
CA GLY A 859 -37.89 -3.34 0.41
C GLY A 859 -37.03 -3.05 -0.82
N PRO A 860 -37.43 -2.12 -1.70
CA PRO A 860 -36.70 -1.84 -2.95
C PRO A 860 -35.24 -1.48 -2.65
N ARG A 861 -34.27 -2.08 -3.35
CA ARG A 861 -32.84 -1.76 -3.18
C ARG A 861 -32.56 -0.30 -3.56
N ARG A 862 -31.58 0.34 -2.92
CA ARG A 862 -31.08 1.65 -3.38
C ARG A 862 -30.41 1.47 -4.75
N ARG A 863 -30.50 2.52 -5.56
CA ARG A 863 -29.88 2.59 -6.90
C ARG A 863 -28.92 3.76 -6.99
N ALA A 864 -27.86 3.56 -7.78
CA ALA A 864 -26.98 4.63 -8.22
C ALA A 864 -27.78 5.65 -9.04
N LEU A 865 -27.67 6.92 -8.65
CA LEU A 865 -28.31 8.06 -9.33
C LEU A 865 -27.29 9.19 -9.47
N PRO A 866 -27.45 10.08 -10.47
CA PRO A 866 -26.58 11.22 -10.66
C PRO A 866 -26.38 12.03 -9.38
N PRO A 867 -25.15 12.50 -9.13
CA PRO A 867 -24.87 13.32 -7.96
C PRO A 867 -25.64 14.64 -8.02
N VAL A 868 -25.93 15.19 -6.85
CA VAL A 868 -26.55 16.51 -6.72
C VAL A 868 -25.56 17.54 -7.27
N PRO A 869 -25.92 18.34 -8.29
CA PRO A 869 -25.11 19.46 -8.75
C PRO A 869 -25.01 20.50 -7.63
N LEU A 870 -23.81 21.01 -7.39
CA LEU A 870 -23.56 22.06 -6.41
C LEU A 870 -22.96 23.30 -7.07
N ALA A 871 -22.91 24.40 -6.32
CA ALA A 871 -22.17 25.58 -6.67
C ALA A 871 -20.69 25.24 -6.84
N VAL A 872 -20.15 25.59 -8.01
CA VAL A 872 -18.75 25.39 -8.35
C VAL A 872 -18.11 26.75 -8.55
N ARG A 873 -17.00 26.99 -7.85
CA ARG A 873 -16.13 28.14 -8.07
C ARG A 873 -14.96 27.72 -8.95
N ARG A 874 -14.42 28.66 -9.71
CA ARG A 874 -13.18 28.46 -10.47
C ARG A 874 -12.04 29.18 -9.76
N VAL A 875 -11.05 28.42 -9.34
CA VAL A 875 -9.86 28.93 -8.67
C VAL A 875 -8.69 28.78 -9.64
N PRO A 876 -8.20 29.91 -10.23
CA PRO A 876 -7.13 29.89 -11.20
C PRO A 876 -5.86 29.22 -10.67
N LEU A 877 -5.08 28.63 -11.59
CA LEU A 877 -3.74 28.14 -11.25
C LEU A 877 -2.81 29.33 -10.94
N PRO A 878 -1.88 29.17 -9.99
CA PRO A 878 -0.98 30.24 -9.51
C PRO A 878 0.20 30.47 -10.47
N VAL A 879 -0.07 30.62 -11.76
CA VAL A 879 0.98 30.73 -12.78
C VAL A 879 1.77 32.04 -12.61
N PRO A 880 3.11 32.03 -12.63
CA PRO A 880 3.93 33.24 -12.47
C PRO A 880 3.68 34.25 -13.61
N ALA A 881 3.86 35.54 -13.31
CA ALA A 881 3.89 36.58 -14.36
C ALA A 881 5.09 36.36 -15.30
N ALA A 882 4.97 36.79 -16.56
CA ALA A 882 5.94 36.50 -17.61
C ALA A 882 7.38 36.90 -17.21
N PRO A 883 8.35 35.97 -17.22
CA PRO A 883 9.74 36.34 -17.10
C PRO A 883 10.17 37.17 -18.33
N PRO A 884 11.13 38.11 -18.19
CA PRO A 884 11.70 38.81 -19.33
C PRO A 884 12.37 37.80 -20.26
N ALA A 885 12.08 37.90 -21.56
CA ALA A 885 12.54 36.97 -22.58
C ALA A 885 14.07 36.81 -22.55
N SER A 886 14.54 35.59 -22.25
CA SER A 886 15.94 35.21 -22.49
C SER A 886 16.10 34.72 -23.93
N PRO A 887 17.23 35.04 -24.60
CA PRO A 887 17.41 34.76 -26.02
C PRO A 887 17.47 33.26 -26.29
N ALA A 888 16.84 32.84 -27.39
CA ALA A 888 16.80 31.45 -27.85
C ALA A 888 18.21 30.88 -28.11
N PRO A 889 18.47 29.60 -27.78
CA PRO A 889 19.72 28.95 -28.17
C PRO A 889 19.78 28.78 -29.69
N ALA A 890 20.92 29.16 -30.28
CA ALA A 890 21.18 29.08 -31.70
C ALA A 890 21.18 27.62 -32.20
N ALA A 891 20.60 27.43 -33.39
CA ALA A 891 20.55 26.15 -34.09
C ALA A 891 21.96 25.60 -34.36
N ALA A 892 22.17 24.31 -34.06
CA ALA A 892 23.39 23.60 -34.41
C ALA A 892 23.46 23.38 -35.93
N ALA A 893 24.61 23.75 -36.52
CA ALA A 893 24.93 23.62 -37.94
C ALA A 893 25.12 22.15 -38.39
N PRO A 894 24.93 21.83 -39.68
CA PRO A 894 25.13 20.48 -40.21
C PRO A 894 26.63 20.12 -40.27
N ARG A 895 26.97 18.87 -39.97
CA ARG A 895 28.32 18.30 -40.14
C ARG A 895 28.43 17.53 -41.46
N PRO A 896 29.64 17.45 -42.06
CA PRO A 896 29.83 17.26 -43.48
C PRO A 896 29.73 15.80 -43.94
N GLU A 897 29.34 15.64 -45.20
CA GLU A 897 29.60 14.47 -46.02
C GLU A 897 31.11 14.23 -46.12
N ASN A 898 31.55 13.00 -45.83
CA ASN A 898 32.81 12.49 -46.32
C ASN A 898 32.57 11.07 -46.82
N GLY A 899 32.68 10.90 -48.13
CA GLY A 899 32.70 9.60 -48.76
C GLY A 899 34.00 8.86 -48.49
N GLN A 900 33.94 7.54 -48.66
CA GLN A 900 35.04 6.78 -49.24
C GLN A 900 34.53 5.38 -49.60
N GLN A 901 34.82 4.98 -50.83
CA GLN A 901 34.81 3.58 -51.23
C GLN A 901 36.18 3.28 -51.83
N PRO A 902 36.84 2.24 -51.35
CA PRO A 902 37.58 1.35 -52.23
C PRO A 902 37.05 -0.07 -52.10
N ASP A 903 36.81 -0.68 -53.26
CA ASP A 903 36.67 -2.13 -53.41
C ASP A 903 38.02 -2.80 -53.16
N ASP A 904 38.04 -3.96 -52.49
CA ASP A 904 38.48 -5.24 -53.08
C ASP A 904 38.23 -6.42 -52.09
N PRO A 905 38.31 -7.70 -52.50
CA PRO A 905 37.42 -8.75 -52.05
C PRO A 905 38.18 -9.75 -51.17
N THR A 906 37.46 -10.65 -50.52
CA THR A 906 37.77 -12.10 -50.47
C THR A 906 36.76 -12.80 -49.58
N GLY A 907 36.28 -13.94 -50.06
CA GLY A 907 35.16 -14.66 -49.50
C GLY A 907 35.43 -15.28 -48.14
N THR A 908 34.50 -15.02 -47.24
CA THR A 908 33.75 -15.95 -46.38
C THR A 908 32.44 -15.22 -46.09
N GLY A 909 31.29 -15.90 -46.09
CA GLY A 909 30.02 -15.23 -45.76
C GLY A 909 30.11 -14.54 -44.38
N PRO A 910 29.42 -13.41 -44.18
CA PRO A 910 29.54 -12.63 -42.94
C PRO A 910 29.17 -13.52 -41.74
N THR A 911 30.01 -13.47 -40.71
CA THR A 911 29.77 -14.18 -39.45
C THR A 911 28.44 -13.75 -38.82
N PRO A 912 27.80 -14.59 -37.98
CA PRO A 912 26.60 -14.20 -37.23
C PRO A 912 26.70 -12.81 -36.58
N PHE A 913 27.85 -12.51 -35.99
CA PHE A 913 28.13 -11.22 -35.38
C PHE A 913 28.20 -10.08 -36.40
N GLU A 914 28.91 -10.24 -37.53
CA GLU A 914 29.00 -9.19 -38.56
C GLU A 914 27.63 -8.87 -39.18
N ARG A 915 26.77 -9.88 -39.34
CA ARG A 915 25.38 -9.71 -39.81
C ARG A 915 24.55 -8.92 -38.80
N MET A 916 24.60 -9.33 -37.53
CA MET A 916 23.88 -8.64 -36.45
C MET A 916 24.40 -7.21 -36.26
N ALA A 917 25.71 -7.00 -36.24
CA ALA A 917 26.33 -5.68 -36.15
C ALA A 917 25.92 -4.79 -37.34
N GLY A 918 25.80 -5.36 -38.55
CA GLY A 918 25.27 -4.66 -39.73
C GLY A 918 23.84 -4.16 -39.54
N ILE A 919 22.95 -5.02 -39.02
CA ILE A 919 21.55 -4.68 -38.73
C ILE A 919 21.46 -3.61 -37.63
N VAL A 920 22.22 -3.77 -36.55
CA VAL A 920 22.25 -2.82 -35.42
C VAL A 920 22.84 -1.48 -35.83
N ALA A 921 23.92 -1.44 -36.61
CA ALA A 921 24.51 -0.20 -37.13
C ALA A 921 23.51 0.60 -37.96
N GLN A 922 22.72 -0.08 -38.81
CA GLN A 922 21.71 0.58 -39.63
C GLN A 922 20.52 1.12 -38.81
N GLU A 923 20.11 0.42 -37.74
CA GLU A 923 18.98 0.85 -36.90
C GLU A 923 19.35 1.90 -35.84
N THR A 924 20.61 1.92 -35.42
CA THR A 924 21.10 2.84 -34.37
C THR A 924 21.85 4.04 -34.95
N GLY A 925 22.30 3.97 -36.20
CA GLY A 925 23.21 4.94 -36.80
C GLY A 925 24.65 4.85 -36.26
N ALA A 926 24.98 3.82 -35.49
CA ALA A 926 26.33 3.57 -35.01
C ALA A 926 27.26 3.16 -36.16
N ALA A 927 28.51 3.61 -36.12
CA ALA A 927 29.51 3.16 -37.09
C ALA A 927 29.85 1.68 -36.86
N LEU A 928 29.77 0.86 -37.92
CA LEU A 928 29.92 -0.60 -37.83
C LEU A 928 31.24 -1.03 -37.15
N ASN A 929 32.32 -0.29 -37.38
CA ASN A 929 33.63 -0.53 -36.78
C ASN A 929 33.74 -0.18 -35.28
N ARG A 930 32.68 0.37 -34.68
CA ARG A 930 32.59 0.69 -33.26
C ARG A 930 31.71 -0.30 -32.49
N LEU A 931 31.12 -1.28 -33.17
CA LEU A 931 30.34 -2.35 -32.54
C LEU A 931 31.24 -3.53 -32.22
N ALA A 932 31.31 -3.89 -30.95
CA ALA A 932 32.06 -5.02 -30.42
C ALA A 932 31.12 -6.17 -30.00
N PRO A 933 31.60 -7.43 -30.00
CA PRO A 933 30.82 -8.59 -29.54
C PRO A 933 30.25 -8.43 -28.13
N ALA A 934 30.97 -7.74 -27.24
CA ALA A 934 30.57 -7.50 -25.86
C ALA A 934 29.67 -6.27 -25.66
N ASP A 935 29.32 -5.55 -26.74
CA ASP A 935 28.46 -4.38 -26.62
C ASP A 935 27.04 -4.79 -26.26
N ASP A 936 26.50 -4.11 -25.25
CA ASP A 936 25.12 -4.25 -24.81
C ASP A 936 24.26 -3.17 -25.50
N LEU A 937 23.23 -3.62 -26.24
CA LEU A 937 22.30 -2.72 -26.93
C LEU A 937 21.64 -1.71 -25.98
N PHE A 938 21.37 -2.08 -24.73
CA PHE A 938 20.79 -1.17 -23.75
C PHE A 938 21.80 -0.13 -23.26
N ALA A 939 23.05 -0.55 -23.02
CA ALA A 939 24.13 0.38 -22.69
C ALA A 939 24.43 1.37 -23.82
N MET A 940 24.14 0.96 -25.07
CA MET A 940 24.22 1.82 -26.25
C MET A 940 23.01 2.77 -26.42
N GLY A 941 22.00 2.70 -25.55
CA GLY A 941 20.80 3.53 -25.62
C GLY A 941 19.79 3.11 -26.70
N VAL A 942 19.82 1.85 -27.13
CA VAL A 942 18.87 1.32 -28.12
C VAL A 942 17.45 1.30 -27.53
N THR A 943 16.52 1.92 -28.25
CA THR A 943 15.12 2.03 -27.83
C THR A 943 14.32 0.75 -28.08
N SER A 944 13.18 0.62 -27.41
CA SER A 944 12.22 -0.48 -27.61
C SER A 944 11.81 -0.68 -29.07
N ARG A 945 11.63 0.40 -29.83
CA ARG A 945 11.27 0.33 -31.25
C ARG A 945 12.45 -0.14 -32.11
N GLN A 946 13.66 0.33 -31.82
CA GLN A 946 14.86 -0.14 -32.53
C GLN A 946 15.08 -1.63 -32.30
N LEU A 947 14.83 -2.15 -31.08
CA LEU A 947 14.87 -3.60 -30.81
C LEU A 947 13.86 -4.37 -31.66
N LEU A 948 12.61 -3.90 -31.76
CA LEU A 948 11.59 -4.53 -32.61
C LEU A 948 11.98 -4.50 -34.10
N ARG A 949 12.59 -3.40 -34.57
CA ARG A 949 13.08 -3.31 -35.95
C ARG A 949 14.30 -4.18 -36.23
N ILE A 950 15.22 -4.28 -35.27
CA ILE A 950 16.34 -5.21 -35.32
C ILE A 950 15.80 -6.64 -35.48
N ALA A 951 14.82 -7.05 -34.67
CA ALA A 951 14.18 -8.36 -34.79
C ALA A 951 13.49 -8.57 -36.15
N ALA A 952 12.72 -7.59 -36.62
CA ALA A 952 12.06 -7.65 -37.92
C ALA A 952 13.08 -7.77 -39.07
N ARG A 953 14.22 -7.07 -38.98
CA ARG A 953 15.29 -7.14 -39.97
C ARG A 953 16.08 -8.43 -39.90
N VAL A 954 16.32 -8.99 -38.72
CA VAL A 954 16.91 -10.32 -38.57
C VAL A 954 16.06 -11.37 -39.30
N ALA A 955 14.74 -11.33 -39.13
CA ALA A 955 13.82 -12.21 -39.84
C ALA A 955 13.86 -11.97 -41.37
N ALA A 956 13.89 -10.70 -41.80
CA ALA A 956 13.99 -10.35 -43.22
C ALA A 956 15.32 -10.77 -43.86
N ASP A 957 16.41 -10.83 -43.09
CA ASP A 957 17.74 -11.27 -43.52
C ASP A 957 17.89 -12.81 -43.47
N GLY A 958 16.82 -13.56 -43.18
CA GLY A 958 16.85 -15.04 -43.13
C GLY A 958 17.49 -15.59 -41.85
N GLY A 959 17.55 -14.79 -40.79
CA GLY A 959 17.84 -15.25 -39.43
C GLY A 959 16.65 -15.96 -38.79
N SER A 960 16.91 -16.60 -37.66
CA SER A 960 15.88 -17.19 -36.80
C SER A 960 15.03 -16.08 -36.17
N GLU A 961 13.72 -16.31 -36.07
CA GLU A 961 12.82 -15.38 -35.41
C GLU A 961 13.25 -15.19 -33.96
N LEU A 962 13.65 -13.96 -33.60
CA LEU A 962 14.10 -13.66 -32.25
C LEU A 962 12.88 -13.49 -31.33
N PRO A 963 12.72 -14.33 -30.28
CA PRO A 963 11.70 -14.09 -29.27
C PRO A 963 11.92 -12.72 -28.62
N LEU A 964 10.85 -11.97 -28.37
CA LEU A 964 10.94 -10.64 -27.74
C LEU A 964 11.71 -10.67 -26.40
N GLU A 965 11.60 -11.76 -25.64
CA GLU A 965 12.34 -11.97 -24.40
C GLU A 965 13.86 -12.06 -24.66
N SER A 966 14.29 -12.62 -25.79
CA SER A 966 15.71 -12.75 -26.15
C SER A 966 16.34 -11.39 -26.48
N LEU A 967 15.58 -10.46 -27.08
CA LEU A 967 16.05 -9.09 -27.34
C LEU A 967 16.42 -8.34 -26.04
N PHE A 968 15.84 -8.73 -24.91
CA PHE A 968 16.17 -8.17 -23.59
C PHE A 968 17.14 -9.00 -22.78
N THR A 969 17.12 -10.32 -22.96
CA THR A 969 17.87 -11.27 -22.13
C THR A 969 19.18 -11.74 -22.77
N ALA A 970 19.51 -11.29 -23.98
CA ALA A 970 20.84 -11.48 -24.55
C ALA A 970 21.84 -10.48 -23.92
N PRO A 971 22.87 -10.92 -23.19
CA PRO A 971 23.76 -10.04 -22.41
C PRO A 971 24.59 -9.09 -23.29
N ASP A 972 24.82 -9.46 -24.54
CA ASP A 972 25.63 -8.70 -25.48
C ASP A 972 25.22 -9.01 -26.93
N LEU A 973 25.78 -8.24 -27.86
CA LEU A 973 25.59 -8.37 -29.29
C LEU A 973 26.00 -9.76 -29.83
N ALA A 974 26.99 -10.41 -29.22
CA ALA A 974 27.43 -11.75 -29.60
C ALA A 974 26.37 -12.82 -29.30
N ALA A 975 25.84 -12.83 -28.08
CA ALA A 975 24.78 -13.74 -27.67
C ALA A 975 23.51 -13.52 -28.50
N LEU A 976 23.17 -12.26 -28.81
CA LEU A 976 22.05 -11.95 -29.68
C LEU A 976 22.29 -12.43 -31.12
N ALA A 977 23.51 -12.30 -31.63
CA ALA A 977 23.90 -12.77 -32.95
C ALA A 977 23.83 -14.29 -33.08
N GLU A 978 24.21 -15.04 -32.06
CA GLU A 978 24.08 -16.51 -32.04
C GLU A 978 22.63 -16.98 -32.03
N LEU A 979 21.76 -16.29 -31.29
CA LEU A 979 20.32 -16.56 -31.30
C LEU A 979 19.67 -16.23 -32.64
N ALA A 980 20.12 -15.16 -33.29
CA ALA A 980 19.60 -14.68 -34.57
C ALA A 980 20.08 -15.51 -35.76
N PHE A 981 21.34 -15.96 -35.76
CA PHE A 981 21.97 -16.66 -36.86
C PHE A 981 22.73 -17.88 -36.34
N PRO A 982 22.01 -18.93 -35.87
CA PRO A 982 22.65 -20.11 -35.32
C PRO A 982 23.54 -20.79 -36.37
N VAL A 983 24.81 -21.01 -36.02
CA VAL A 983 25.75 -21.74 -36.88
C VAL A 983 25.41 -23.22 -36.82
N ALA A 984 25.12 -23.84 -37.97
CA ALA A 984 24.90 -25.29 -38.02
C ALA A 984 26.15 -26.02 -37.52
N VAL A 985 26.02 -26.75 -36.40
CA VAL A 985 27.06 -27.69 -35.96
C VAL A 985 27.05 -28.87 -36.92
N PRO A 986 28.16 -29.19 -37.62
CA PRO A 986 28.20 -30.36 -38.47
C PRO A 986 27.99 -31.64 -37.62
N ALA A 987 27.17 -32.55 -38.15
CA ALA A 987 26.71 -33.78 -37.51
C ALA A 987 27.84 -34.75 -37.10
#